data_AF-A0A8H6K7W3-F1
#
_entry.id   AF-A0A8H6K7W3-F1
#
_cell.length_a   1.000
_cell.length_b   1.000
_cell.length_c   1.000
_cell.angle_alpha   90.00
_cell.angle_beta   90.00
_cell.angle_gamma   90.00
#
_symmetry.space_group_name_H-M   'P 1'
#
loop_
_entity.id
_entity.type
_entity.pdbx_description
1 polymer ?
#
loop_
_entity_poly.entity_id
_entity_poly.type
_entity_poly.pdbx_seq_one_letter_code
_entity_poly.pdbx_strand_id
1 'polypeptide(L)'
;MPIPFIGRLNIVEYVALVGSFLLVGLEAIIRVLTLALPSPLISLFYRASRQLFNRFSTPAHKRAEQRKKSISTSVRDASDFVDLCRLYGYEAEEHITQTKDGFLLGLHRLAWKKGEEGQKINSGPNSLKKKVVYLHHGLLMNSEVWVCLTDEQRCLPFVLVEKGYDVWLGNNRGNKYSKKSVAHSPKSLEFWNFSIDEFAFHDIPDSITYILETTGQESLSYIGFSQGTAQAFATLAIHPKLNQQVNVFIALAPAMSPAGLSNGIVDALVKASPQVLFLLFGRRSILSSATMWQSILYPPIFVRAIDVGLSFLFNWQTKNISLSQKLAAYPHLYSFTSTKSVVHWFQIIRNKSFQMYDDDVHPPVSISSSSKYTKVAKYPTRNIKTPIVLVYGGSDSLVDIKVMLKELPSQTVATEIPHYEHLDFLWGRDVDAQVFPHVFDALDSFTDALHSKEEYARYQLARQESLLGSGNAYQKHAAKDSDVSASEASNAVDEVQNRNGTDSPLSYKSRDRPSAIPSPFGTTRMRTPYAQVVANEDDQPSSPDRLESRAANPDDKGDGSPETRESPTAKLKGIGVRRGSGGSSLSLDSMREGKGISLGTSKALGGVVTKSGIDAKGLGNAGGEETKIGKKKKRVTVAP
;
A
#
# COMPACT_ATOMS: atom_id res chain seq x y z
N MET A 1 -26.00 -20.56 -35.43
CA MET A 1 -25.41 -20.01 -34.18
C MET A 1 -26.18 -18.74 -33.81
N PRO A 2 -26.82 -18.66 -32.63
CA PRO A 2 -27.34 -17.39 -32.11
C PRO A 2 -26.17 -16.49 -31.69
N ILE A 3 -26.18 -15.24 -32.11
CA ILE A 3 -25.18 -14.25 -31.69
C ILE A 3 -25.52 -13.82 -30.25
N PRO A 4 -24.60 -13.90 -29.27
CA PRO A 4 -24.91 -13.73 -27.84
C PRO A 4 -25.18 -12.27 -27.41
N PHE A 5 -25.37 -11.37 -28.36
CA PHE A 5 -25.46 -9.91 -28.18
C PHE A 5 -26.86 -9.37 -28.53
N ILE A 6 -27.93 -10.09 -28.19
CA ILE A 6 -29.32 -9.63 -28.42
C ILE A 6 -30.15 -9.90 -27.14
N GLY A 7 -30.64 -8.83 -26.51
CA GLY A 7 -31.63 -8.90 -25.41
C GLY A 7 -31.14 -8.59 -23.99
N ARG A 8 -29.90 -8.13 -23.77
CA ARG A 8 -29.40 -7.76 -22.42
C ARG A 8 -28.85 -6.35 -22.27
N LEU A 9 -28.58 -5.65 -23.36
CA LEU A 9 -28.02 -4.30 -23.38
C LEU A 9 -28.89 -3.40 -24.25
N ASN A 10 -28.90 -2.11 -23.96
CA ASN A 10 -29.47 -1.09 -24.83
C ASN A 10 -28.59 -0.87 -26.07
N ILE A 11 -29.11 -0.25 -27.13
CA ILE A 11 -28.34 0.03 -28.37
C ILE A 11 -27.06 0.83 -28.05
N VAL A 12 -27.14 1.81 -27.14
CA VAL A 12 -26.00 2.60 -26.66
C VAL A 12 -24.97 1.73 -25.95
N GLU A 13 -25.41 0.79 -25.11
CA GLU A 13 -24.53 -0.15 -24.39
C GLU A 13 -23.88 -1.17 -25.35
N TYR A 14 -24.55 -1.58 -26.44
CA TYR A 14 -23.92 -2.36 -27.51
C TYR A 14 -22.86 -1.57 -28.29
N VAL A 15 -23.11 -0.29 -28.61
CA VAL A 15 -22.10 0.59 -29.25
C VAL A 15 -20.89 0.77 -28.32
N ALA A 16 -21.10 0.99 -27.03
CA ALA A 16 -20.05 1.06 -26.02
C ALA A 16 -19.25 -0.26 -25.93
N LEU A 17 -19.92 -1.41 -26.03
CA LEU A 17 -19.28 -2.72 -26.00
C LEU A 17 -18.44 -3.00 -27.26
N VAL A 18 -18.93 -2.65 -28.45
CA VAL A 18 -18.15 -2.74 -29.70
C VAL A 18 -16.96 -1.78 -29.68
N GLY A 19 -17.14 -0.56 -29.16
CA GLY A 19 -16.05 0.38 -28.92
C GLY A 19 -15.00 -0.18 -27.94
N SER A 20 -15.43 -0.91 -26.91
CA SER A 20 -14.54 -1.60 -25.96
C SER A 20 -13.72 -2.71 -26.62
N PHE A 21 -14.32 -3.50 -27.53
CA PHE A 21 -13.58 -4.49 -28.33
C PHE A 21 -12.56 -3.83 -29.26
N LEU A 22 -12.86 -2.69 -29.87
CA LEU A 22 -11.91 -1.95 -30.70
C LEU A 22 -10.75 -1.36 -29.86
N LEU A 23 -11.05 -0.80 -28.69
CA LEU A 23 -10.04 -0.29 -27.75
C LEU A 23 -9.12 -1.42 -27.22
N VAL A 24 -9.64 -2.62 -27.02
CA VAL A 24 -8.82 -3.79 -26.67
C VAL A 24 -8.00 -4.31 -27.84
N GLY A 25 -8.57 -4.38 -29.05
CA GLY A 25 -7.81 -4.73 -30.25
C GLY A 25 -6.62 -3.78 -30.41
N LEU A 26 -6.83 -2.50 -30.14
CA LEU A 26 -5.79 -1.48 -30.07
C LEU A 26 -4.81 -1.70 -28.91
N GLU A 27 -5.24 -2.07 -27.70
CA GLU A 27 -4.32 -2.45 -26.59
C GLU A 27 -3.41 -3.61 -26.99
N ALA A 28 -3.98 -4.67 -27.57
CA ALA A 28 -3.23 -5.85 -27.98
C ALA A 28 -2.21 -5.52 -29.08
N ILE A 29 -2.59 -4.70 -30.08
CA ILE A 29 -1.69 -4.22 -31.13
C ILE A 29 -0.58 -3.34 -30.52
N ILE A 30 -0.94 -2.37 -29.67
CA ILE A 30 0.03 -1.50 -28.98
C ILE A 30 0.98 -2.36 -28.14
N ARG A 31 0.48 -3.35 -27.40
CA ARG A 31 1.26 -4.25 -26.55
C ARG A 31 2.26 -5.09 -27.34
N VAL A 32 1.90 -5.56 -28.54
CA VAL A 32 2.83 -6.26 -29.43
C VAL A 32 3.90 -5.31 -29.96
N LEU A 33 3.50 -4.13 -30.45
CA LEU A 33 4.43 -3.11 -30.94
C LEU A 33 5.37 -2.59 -29.85
N THR A 34 4.90 -2.46 -28.61
CA THR A 34 5.66 -1.88 -27.49
C THR A 34 6.58 -2.88 -26.79
N LEU A 35 6.24 -4.18 -26.78
CA LEU A 35 7.17 -5.25 -26.39
C LEU A 35 8.34 -5.40 -27.39
N ALA A 36 8.18 -4.94 -28.63
CA ALA A 36 9.21 -4.96 -29.66
C ALA A 36 10.02 -3.64 -29.76
N LEU A 37 9.76 -2.65 -28.90
CA LEU A 37 10.21 -1.27 -29.10
C LEU A 37 11.64 -1.03 -28.56
N PRO A 38 12.64 -0.70 -29.41
CA PRO A 38 14.00 -0.44 -28.96
C PRO A 38 14.12 0.85 -28.13
N SER A 39 15.07 0.90 -27.20
CA SER A 39 15.30 2.08 -26.33
C SER A 39 15.47 3.42 -27.08
N PRO A 40 16.10 3.49 -28.27
CA PRO A 40 16.11 4.71 -29.09
C PRO A 40 14.70 5.21 -29.45
N LEU A 41 13.76 4.31 -29.76
CA LEU A 41 12.37 4.64 -30.07
C LEU A 41 11.59 5.09 -28.83
N ILE A 42 11.82 4.47 -27.66
CA ILE A 42 11.30 4.98 -26.37
C ILE A 42 11.76 6.44 -26.17
N SER A 43 13.06 6.71 -26.40
CA SER A 43 13.61 8.07 -26.28
C SER A 43 13.02 9.06 -27.31
N LEU A 44 12.64 8.58 -28.50
CA LEU A 44 12.00 9.38 -29.54
C LEU A 44 10.57 9.78 -29.12
N PHE A 45 9.75 8.83 -28.66
CA PHE A 45 8.39 9.13 -28.18
C PHE A 45 8.39 10.00 -26.91
N TYR A 46 9.37 9.81 -26.02
CA TYR A 46 9.57 10.71 -24.87
C TYR A 46 9.92 12.14 -25.32
N ARG A 47 10.82 12.30 -26.29
CA ARG A 47 11.15 13.62 -26.88
C ARG A 47 9.94 14.25 -27.56
N ALA A 48 9.18 13.49 -28.34
CA ALA A 48 7.99 13.95 -29.05
C ALA A 48 6.86 14.37 -28.08
N SER A 49 6.56 13.56 -27.06
CA SER A 49 5.55 13.90 -26.04
C SER A 49 5.98 15.12 -25.19
N ARG A 50 7.28 15.26 -24.88
CA ARG A 50 7.82 16.47 -24.23
C ARG A 50 7.74 17.72 -25.13
N GLN A 51 7.97 17.60 -26.44
CA GLN A 51 7.76 18.70 -27.40
C GLN A 51 6.28 19.09 -27.49
N LEU A 52 5.38 18.11 -27.55
CA LEU A 52 3.93 18.32 -27.55
C LEU A 52 3.48 19.07 -26.29
N PHE A 53 3.91 18.61 -25.10
CA PHE A 53 3.65 19.30 -23.84
C PHE A 53 4.18 20.75 -23.88
N ASN A 54 5.44 20.95 -24.26
CA ASN A 54 6.04 22.28 -24.32
C ASN A 54 5.31 23.26 -25.24
N ARG A 55 4.64 22.77 -26.29
CA ARG A 55 3.83 23.57 -27.23
C ARG A 55 2.50 24.04 -26.63
N PHE A 56 1.88 23.26 -25.75
CA PHE A 56 0.57 23.56 -25.16
C PHE A 56 0.63 24.07 -23.70
N SER A 57 1.75 23.91 -23.00
CA SER A 57 1.89 24.33 -21.60
C SER A 57 2.16 25.82 -21.42
N THR A 58 1.34 26.47 -20.60
CA THR A 58 1.43 27.90 -20.27
C THR A 58 2.72 28.25 -19.49
N PRO A 59 3.18 29.53 -19.53
CA PRO A 59 4.38 29.95 -18.80
C PRO A 59 4.30 29.75 -17.28
N ALA A 60 3.10 29.91 -16.69
CA ALA A 60 2.88 29.68 -15.27
C ALA A 60 3.15 28.21 -14.87
N HIS A 61 2.66 27.25 -15.66
CA HIS A 61 2.87 25.82 -15.43
C HIS A 61 4.36 25.44 -15.48
N LYS A 62 5.12 26.07 -16.40
CA LYS A 62 6.57 25.87 -16.54
C LYS A 62 7.35 26.44 -15.35
N ARG A 63 6.92 27.55 -14.75
CA ARG A 63 7.52 28.13 -13.53
C ARG A 63 7.23 27.31 -12.27
N ALA A 64 6.03 26.74 -12.16
CA ALA A 64 5.68 25.86 -11.04
C ALA A 64 6.52 24.57 -11.01
N GLU A 65 6.70 23.94 -12.18
CA GLU A 65 7.52 22.73 -12.37
C GLU A 65 9.01 22.95 -12.00
N GLN A 66 9.51 24.19 -12.11
CA GLN A 66 10.89 24.54 -11.75
C GLN A 66 11.12 24.70 -10.24
N ARG A 67 10.13 25.16 -9.45
CA ARG A 67 10.33 25.54 -8.04
C ARG A 67 10.38 24.39 -7.03
N LYS A 68 9.67 23.27 -7.25
CA LYS A 68 9.66 22.09 -6.34
C LYS A 68 10.50 20.92 -6.85
N LYS A 69 11.46 21.18 -7.74
CA LYS A 69 11.98 20.17 -8.67
C LYS A 69 12.81 19.04 -8.02
N SER A 70 13.47 19.26 -6.88
CA SER A 70 14.37 18.25 -6.29
C SER A 70 13.60 17.02 -5.78
N ILE A 71 12.91 17.12 -4.63
CA ILE A 71 12.28 15.95 -3.99
C ILE A 71 11.22 15.26 -4.88
N SER A 72 10.43 16.04 -5.62
CA SER A 72 9.43 15.50 -6.56
C SER A 72 10.05 14.73 -7.73
N THR A 73 11.29 15.05 -8.13
CA THR A 73 12.06 14.26 -9.10
C THR A 73 12.68 13.03 -8.44
N SER A 74 13.32 13.20 -7.28
CA SER A 74 13.97 12.10 -6.55
C SER A 74 13.00 10.97 -6.21
N VAL A 75 11.82 11.29 -5.68
CA VAL A 75 10.77 10.30 -5.37
C VAL A 75 10.32 9.57 -6.63
N ARG A 76 10.01 10.30 -7.71
CA ARG A 76 9.55 9.74 -8.99
C ARG A 76 10.56 8.80 -9.65
N ASP A 77 11.85 9.10 -9.51
CA ASP A 77 12.94 8.41 -10.20
C ASP A 77 13.57 7.31 -9.32
N ALA A 78 13.03 7.06 -8.11
CA ALA A 78 13.40 5.93 -7.24
C ALA A 78 12.96 4.59 -7.84
N SER A 79 13.78 3.55 -7.71
CA SER A 79 13.49 2.23 -8.30
C SER A 79 12.42 1.43 -7.56
N ASP A 80 12.33 1.58 -6.23
CA ASP A 80 11.63 0.67 -5.33
C ASP A 80 11.34 1.28 -3.95
N PHE A 81 10.72 0.49 -3.09
CA PHE A 81 10.35 0.86 -1.73
C PHE A 81 11.53 1.25 -0.83
N VAL A 82 12.67 0.54 -0.95
CA VAL A 82 13.84 0.78 -0.09
C VAL A 82 14.51 2.09 -0.50
N ASP A 83 14.62 2.35 -1.80
CA ASP A 83 15.07 3.64 -2.34
C ASP A 83 14.16 4.80 -1.89
N LEU A 84 12.84 4.64 -1.97
CA LEU A 84 11.87 5.64 -1.49
C LEU A 84 12.02 5.96 0.01
N CYS A 85 12.28 4.95 0.84
CA CYS A 85 12.52 5.16 2.28
C CYS A 85 13.87 5.84 2.53
N ARG A 86 14.91 5.45 1.79
CA ARG A 86 16.27 6.02 1.92
C ARG A 86 16.34 7.49 1.53
N LEU A 87 15.49 7.97 0.61
CA LEU A 87 15.36 9.40 0.29
C LEU A 87 14.98 10.27 1.49
N TYR A 88 14.27 9.70 2.47
CA TYR A 88 13.88 10.36 3.71
C TYR A 88 14.76 9.97 4.92
N GLY A 89 15.81 9.18 4.69
CA GLY A 89 16.71 8.71 5.74
C GLY A 89 16.16 7.57 6.60
N TYR A 90 15.23 6.77 6.08
CA TYR A 90 14.76 5.54 6.73
C TYR A 90 15.42 4.30 6.14
N GLU A 91 15.91 3.40 7.01
CA GLU A 91 16.33 2.05 6.64
C GLU A 91 15.12 1.10 6.65
N ALA A 92 15.02 0.24 5.63
CA ALA A 92 13.90 -0.70 5.45
C ALA A 92 14.42 -2.13 5.24
N GLU A 93 13.80 -3.09 5.92
CA GLU A 93 14.07 -4.52 5.71
C GLU A 93 13.13 -5.09 4.64
N GLU A 94 13.66 -5.93 3.76
CA GLU A 94 12.88 -6.75 2.82
C GLU A 94 12.77 -8.19 3.34
N HIS A 95 11.54 -8.71 3.41
CA HIS A 95 11.24 -10.05 3.89
C HIS A 95 10.51 -10.85 2.80
N ILE A 96 10.73 -12.17 2.75
CA ILE A 96 9.99 -13.06 1.87
C ILE A 96 9.21 -14.06 2.72
N THR A 97 7.88 -14.03 2.63
CA THR A 97 7.00 -15.07 3.16
C THR A 97 6.50 -15.98 2.04
N GLN A 98 6.27 -17.26 2.34
CA GLN A 98 5.68 -18.22 1.42
C GLN A 98 4.24 -18.52 1.84
N THR A 99 3.29 -18.34 0.92
CA THR A 99 1.90 -18.74 1.16
C THR A 99 1.72 -20.26 1.15
N LYS A 100 0.65 -20.76 1.77
CA LYS A 100 0.31 -22.19 1.79
C LYS A 100 0.11 -22.79 0.40
N ASP A 101 -0.31 -21.98 -0.58
CA ASP A 101 -0.44 -22.37 -1.99
C ASP A 101 0.81 -22.06 -2.86
N GLY A 102 1.90 -21.61 -2.23
CA GLY A 102 3.23 -21.56 -2.83
C GLY A 102 3.53 -20.31 -3.66
N PHE A 103 2.88 -19.17 -3.40
CA PHE A 103 3.39 -17.86 -3.83
C PHE A 103 4.44 -17.36 -2.85
N LEU A 104 5.41 -16.59 -3.34
CA LEU A 104 6.38 -15.88 -2.52
C LEU A 104 6.02 -14.40 -2.53
N LEU A 105 5.74 -13.84 -1.36
CA LEU A 105 5.33 -12.46 -1.17
C LEU A 105 6.47 -11.65 -0.57
N GLY A 106 6.78 -10.51 -1.16
CA GLY A 106 7.70 -9.53 -0.58
C GLY A 106 6.98 -8.67 0.44
N LEU A 107 7.38 -8.72 1.71
CA LEU A 107 6.92 -7.80 2.75
C LEU A 107 8.03 -6.79 3.03
N HIS A 108 7.67 -5.53 3.25
CA HIS A 108 8.64 -4.51 3.67
C HIS A 108 8.40 -4.13 5.12
N ARG A 109 9.46 -3.78 5.84
CA ARG A 109 9.40 -3.38 7.25
C ARG A 109 10.22 -2.13 7.50
N LEU A 110 9.67 -1.22 8.30
CA LEU A 110 10.37 -0.08 8.89
C LEU A 110 10.38 -0.28 10.41
N ALA A 111 11.51 -0.77 10.92
CA ALA A 111 11.65 -1.14 12.33
C ALA A 111 12.20 0.00 13.21
N TRP A 112 13.02 0.87 12.64
CA TRP A 112 13.82 1.88 13.35
C TRP A 112 13.32 3.29 13.07
N LYS A 113 13.19 4.10 14.12
CA LYS A 113 13.14 5.56 13.96
C LYS A 113 14.55 6.07 13.64
N LYS A 114 14.68 7.30 13.16
CA LYS A 114 15.98 7.91 12.87
C LYS A 114 16.88 7.92 14.12
N GLY A 115 18.05 7.29 14.05
CA GLY A 115 18.98 7.12 15.17
C GLY A 115 18.79 5.85 16.01
N GLU A 116 17.89 4.93 15.61
CA GLU A 116 17.76 3.58 16.21
C GLU A 116 18.38 2.47 15.34
N GLU A 117 19.00 2.80 14.21
CA GLU A 117 19.47 1.84 13.21
C GLU A 117 20.42 0.78 13.83
N GLY A 118 20.23 -0.48 13.46
CA GLY A 118 20.97 -1.61 14.02
C GLY A 118 20.58 -2.04 15.44
N GLN A 119 19.69 -1.32 16.15
CA GLN A 119 19.13 -1.81 17.41
C GLN A 119 18.18 -3.00 17.15
N LYS A 120 18.15 -3.98 18.07
CA LYS A 120 17.24 -5.13 17.93
C LYS A 120 15.82 -4.70 18.26
N ILE A 121 14.93 -4.71 17.25
CA ILE A 121 13.49 -4.42 17.38
C ILE A 121 12.71 -5.73 17.29
N ASN A 122 11.93 -6.05 18.34
CA ASN A 122 11.09 -7.25 18.39
C ASN A 122 11.86 -8.57 18.11
N SER A 123 13.14 -8.66 18.50
CA SER A 123 14.02 -9.81 18.20
C SER A 123 14.76 -10.31 19.46
N GLY A 124 14.22 -11.36 20.09
CA GLY A 124 14.74 -11.94 21.34
C GLY A 124 14.38 -11.15 22.61
N PRO A 125 14.88 -11.56 23.81
CA PRO A 125 14.51 -10.94 25.08
C PRO A 125 14.97 -9.48 25.20
N ASN A 126 16.24 -9.20 24.91
CA ASN A 126 16.86 -7.89 25.09
C ASN A 126 16.65 -6.94 23.88
N SER A 127 15.50 -7.05 23.21
CA SER A 127 15.11 -6.15 22.11
C SER A 127 14.15 -5.08 22.60
N LEU A 128 14.16 -3.92 21.94
CA LEU A 128 13.08 -2.94 22.12
C LEU A 128 11.79 -3.58 21.61
N LYS A 129 10.74 -3.52 22.45
CA LYS A 129 9.41 -4.02 22.11
C LYS A 129 8.57 -2.88 21.57
N LYS A 130 8.17 -3.01 20.31
CA LYS A 130 7.34 -2.04 19.58
C LYS A 130 6.04 -2.71 19.15
N LYS A 131 4.91 -2.01 19.28
CA LYS A 131 3.62 -2.50 18.77
C LYS A 131 3.67 -2.61 17.25
N VAL A 132 3.16 -3.70 16.69
CA VAL A 132 3.22 -3.98 15.25
C VAL A 132 2.00 -3.38 14.54
N VAL A 133 2.24 -2.70 13.42
CA VAL A 133 1.19 -2.18 12.52
C VAL A 133 1.43 -2.70 11.11
N TYR A 134 0.43 -3.35 10.52
CA TYR A 134 0.49 -3.91 9.17
C TYR A 134 -0.39 -3.12 8.21
N LEU A 135 0.21 -2.52 7.19
CA LEU A 135 -0.46 -1.72 6.15
C LEU A 135 -0.62 -2.52 4.86
N HIS A 136 -1.81 -2.48 4.25
CA HIS A 136 -2.09 -3.22 3.01
C HIS A 136 -2.75 -2.37 1.91
N HIS A 137 -2.21 -2.46 0.69
CA HIS A 137 -2.50 -1.56 -0.42
C HIS A 137 -3.82 -1.85 -1.17
N GLY A 138 -4.22 -0.93 -2.05
CA GLY A 138 -5.42 -1.01 -2.88
C GLY A 138 -5.33 -1.93 -4.11
N LEU A 139 -6.39 -1.93 -4.92
CA LEU A 139 -6.46 -2.66 -6.20
C LEU A 139 -5.41 -2.07 -7.17
N LEU A 140 -4.68 -2.94 -7.87
CA LEU A 140 -3.62 -2.56 -8.83
C LEU A 140 -2.44 -1.80 -8.20
N MET A 141 -2.21 -1.90 -6.89
CA MET A 141 -1.15 -1.18 -6.18
C MET A 141 -0.01 -2.10 -5.70
N ASN A 142 1.00 -1.48 -5.08
CA ASN A 142 2.00 -2.15 -4.27
C ASN A 142 2.30 -1.28 -3.03
N SER A 143 3.15 -1.75 -2.12
CA SER A 143 3.52 -1.06 -0.87
C SER A 143 4.12 0.37 -1.03
N GLU A 144 4.70 0.73 -2.17
CA GLU A 144 5.26 2.07 -2.44
C GLU A 144 4.25 3.20 -2.31
N VAL A 145 2.96 2.93 -2.54
CA VAL A 145 1.90 3.96 -2.50
C VAL A 145 1.79 4.65 -1.14
N TRP A 146 2.24 3.97 -0.07
CA TRP A 146 2.28 4.50 1.29
C TRP A 146 3.46 5.44 1.58
N VAL A 147 4.52 5.40 0.76
CA VAL A 147 5.80 6.12 1.02
C VAL A 147 6.25 7.05 -0.12
N CYS A 148 5.65 6.99 -1.31
CA CYS A 148 5.97 7.87 -2.45
C CYS A 148 5.47 9.34 -2.30
N LEU A 149 5.49 9.88 -1.08
CA LEU A 149 5.11 11.25 -0.78
C LEU A 149 6.24 12.24 -1.08
N THR A 150 5.87 13.51 -1.26
CA THR A 150 6.79 14.67 -1.41
C THR A 150 7.01 15.45 -0.12
N ASP A 151 6.51 14.91 0.99
CA ASP A 151 6.61 15.46 2.34
C ASP A 151 6.60 14.30 3.34
N GLU A 152 7.55 14.31 4.27
CA GLU A 152 7.74 13.25 5.26
C GLU A 152 6.62 13.22 6.30
N GLN A 153 6.15 14.40 6.74
CA GLN A 153 5.18 14.50 7.83
C GLN A 153 3.76 14.08 7.43
N ARG A 154 3.51 13.97 6.11
CA ARG A 154 2.28 13.41 5.54
C ARG A 154 2.39 11.92 5.22
N CYS A 155 3.51 11.26 5.52
CA CYS A 155 3.73 9.84 5.25
C CYS A 155 3.34 8.99 6.47
N LEU A 156 2.22 8.26 6.39
CA LEU A 156 1.70 7.50 7.53
C LEU A 156 2.71 6.46 8.09
N PRO A 157 3.42 5.67 7.26
CA PRO A 157 4.47 4.78 7.77
C PRO A 157 5.56 5.50 8.56
N PHE A 158 6.08 6.63 8.07
CA PHE A 158 7.16 7.36 8.77
C PHE A 158 6.68 7.95 10.10
N VAL A 159 5.49 8.54 10.14
CA VAL A 159 4.93 9.07 11.39
C VAL A 159 4.58 7.96 12.40
N LEU A 160 4.22 6.77 11.95
CA LEU A 160 4.07 5.59 12.83
C LEU A 160 5.44 5.11 13.37
N VAL A 161 6.47 5.08 12.53
CA VAL A 161 7.85 4.73 12.94
C VAL A 161 8.38 5.68 14.01
N GLU A 162 8.24 7.00 13.81
CA GLU A 162 8.65 8.03 14.80
C GLU A 162 7.81 7.99 16.09
N LYS A 163 6.57 7.47 16.02
CA LYS A 163 5.74 7.15 17.20
C LYS A 163 6.14 5.86 17.92
N GLY A 164 7.13 5.11 17.41
CA GLY A 164 7.64 3.90 18.06
C GLY A 164 6.87 2.62 17.72
N TYR A 165 6.13 2.59 16.61
CA TYR A 165 5.58 1.33 16.08
C TYR A 165 6.62 0.57 15.23
N ASP A 166 6.41 -0.75 15.09
CA ASP A 166 7.13 -1.62 14.15
C ASP A 166 6.23 -1.81 12.92
N VAL A 167 6.61 -1.19 11.80
CA VAL A 167 5.69 -0.91 10.70
C VAL A 167 5.95 -1.84 9.52
N TRP A 168 4.99 -2.69 9.20
CA TRP A 168 5.06 -3.69 8.13
C TRP A 168 4.12 -3.33 6.98
N LEU A 169 4.53 -3.58 5.74
CA LEU A 169 3.75 -3.26 4.54
C LEU A 169 3.66 -4.47 3.60
N GLY A 170 2.42 -4.87 3.28
CA GLY A 170 2.14 -6.04 2.47
C GLY A 170 2.14 -5.79 0.97
N ASN A 171 2.36 -6.85 0.19
CA ASN A 171 2.26 -6.86 -1.27
C ASN A 171 1.53 -8.10 -1.77
N ASN A 172 0.39 -7.95 -2.46
CA ASN A 172 -0.36 -9.08 -3.02
C ASN A 172 0.41 -9.84 -4.10
N ARG A 173 0.17 -11.15 -4.18
CA ARG A 173 0.64 -12.05 -5.25
C ARG A 173 0.51 -11.44 -6.65
N GLY A 174 1.54 -11.64 -7.47
CA GLY A 174 1.61 -11.16 -8.84
C GLY A 174 1.97 -9.67 -9.03
N ASN A 175 1.92 -8.85 -7.96
CA ASN A 175 2.33 -7.44 -7.98
C ASN A 175 3.86 -7.27 -8.19
N LYS A 176 4.38 -6.04 -8.24
CA LYS A 176 5.83 -5.74 -8.44
C LYS A 176 6.79 -6.58 -7.57
N TYR A 177 6.48 -6.79 -6.29
CA TYR A 177 7.35 -7.47 -5.31
C TYR A 177 7.01 -8.96 -5.18
N SER A 178 5.74 -9.35 -5.32
CA SER A 178 5.26 -10.71 -5.07
C SER A 178 5.04 -11.54 -6.33
N LYS A 179 5.86 -11.33 -7.37
CA LYS A 179 5.71 -11.92 -8.72
C LYS A 179 6.37 -13.31 -8.88
N LYS A 180 6.35 -14.14 -7.84
CA LYS A 180 7.02 -15.44 -7.81
C LYS A 180 6.15 -16.50 -7.14
N SER A 181 6.24 -17.73 -7.64
CA SER A 181 5.67 -18.94 -7.05
C SER A 181 6.67 -20.08 -7.20
N VAL A 182 6.54 -21.10 -6.34
CA VAL A 182 7.28 -22.37 -6.43
C VAL A 182 6.61 -23.37 -7.37
N ALA A 183 5.28 -23.29 -7.53
CA ALA A 183 4.50 -24.21 -8.35
C ALA A 183 4.34 -23.75 -9.80
N HIS A 184 4.20 -22.43 -10.02
CA HIS A 184 3.84 -21.88 -11.34
C HIS A 184 4.76 -20.74 -11.77
N SER A 185 5.08 -20.69 -13.07
CA SER A 185 5.82 -19.58 -13.65
C SER A 185 4.88 -18.39 -13.89
N PRO A 186 5.31 -17.13 -13.66
CA PRO A 186 4.58 -15.95 -14.14
C PRO A 186 4.33 -15.94 -15.66
N LYS A 187 5.02 -16.81 -16.41
CA LYS A 187 4.80 -17.09 -17.83
C LYS A 187 3.59 -18.00 -18.15
N SER A 188 2.97 -18.67 -17.18
CA SER A 188 1.80 -19.55 -17.38
C SER A 188 0.45 -18.84 -17.18
N LEU A 189 -0.68 -19.56 -17.22
CA LEU A 189 -2.01 -19.02 -16.89
C LEU A 189 -2.38 -19.23 -15.43
N GLU A 190 -1.97 -20.38 -14.89
CA GLU A 190 -2.27 -20.89 -13.54
C GLU A 190 -1.73 -19.94 -12.47
N PHE A 191 -0.55 -19.35 -12.70
CA PHE A 191 0.02 -18.30 -11.85
C PHE A 191 -0.90 -17.06 -11.70
N TRP A 192 -1.79 -16.80 -12.67
CA TRP A 192 -2.73 -15.66 -12.65
C TRP A 192 -4.17 -16.08 -12.33
N ASN A 193 -4.41 -17.34 -11.96
CA ASN A 193 -5.73 -17.84 -11.55
C ASN A 193 -6.00 -17.56 -10.06
N PHE A 194 -5.98 -16.29 -9.68
CA PHE A 194 -6.24 -15.83 -8.31
C PHE A 194 -7.13 -14.59 -8.29
N SER A 195 -7.78 -14.33 -7.16
CA SER A 195 -8.78 -13.28 -6.96
C SER A 195 -8.73 -12.76 -5.51
N ILE A 196 -9.80 -12.10 -5.05
CA ILE A 196 -9.96 -11.69 -3.65
C ILE A 196 -9.95 -12.91 -2.70
N ASP A 197 -10.46 -14.06 -3.15
CA ASP A 197 -10.54 -15.29 -2.35
C ASP A 197 -9.15 -15.79 -1.95
N GLU A 198 -8.24 -15.92 -2.91
CA GLU A 198 -6.87 -16.36 -2.69
C GLU A 198 -6.07 -15.34 -1.86
N PHE A 199 -6.36 -14.03 -2.00
CA PHE A 199 -5.79 -13.04 -1.07
C PHE A 199 -6.29 -13.26 0.38
N ALA A 200 -7.57 -13.62 0.52
CA ALA A 200 -8.23 -13.76 1.82
C ALA A 200 -7.87 -15.06 2.55
N PHE A 201 -7.71 -16.17 1.82
CA PHE A 201 -7.32 -17.50 2.32
C PHE A 201 -5.81 -17.62 2.59
N HIS A 202 -4.98 -16.87 1.86
CA HIS A 202 -3.53 -17.07 1.83
C HIS A 202 -2.73 -15.79 2.07
N ASP A 203 -2.80 -14.77 1.20
CA ASP A 203 -1.90 -13.62 1.29
C ASP A 203 -1.95 -12.91 2.65
N ILE A 204 -3.15 -12.57 3.14
CA ILE A 204 -3.28 -11.89 4.43
C ILE A 204 -3.00 -12.83 5.61
N PRO A 205 -3.58 -14.05 5.72
CA PRO A 205 -3.28 -14.98 6.81
C PRO A 205 -1.80 -15.36 6.93
N ASP A 206 -1.13 -15.63 5.82
CA ASP A 206 0.26 -16.12 5.81
C ASP A 206 1.25 -14.96 6.05
N SER A 207 0.91 -13.74 5.61
CA SER A 207 1.68 -12.54 5.96
C SER A 207 1.55 -12.19 7.44
N ILE A 208 0.34 -12.18 8.01
CA ILE A 208 0.14 -11.92 9.45
C ILE A 208 0.84 -12.98 10.29
N THR A 209 0.75 -14.26 9.90
CA THR A 209 1.44 -15.36 10.60
C THR A 209 2.95 -15.13 10.61
N TYR A 210 3.56 -14.86 9.44
CA TYR A 210 4.99 -14.56 9.33
C TYR A 210 5.44 -13.36 10.17
N ILE A 211 4.65 -12.28 10.18
CA ILE A 211 4.97 -11.06 10.95
C ILE A 211 4.99 -11.35 12.45
N LEU A 212 3.98 -12.06 12.97
CA LEU A 212 3.88 -12.39 14.39
C LEU A 212 4.96 -13.40 14.82
N GLU A 213 5.27 -14.39 13.98
CA GLU A 213 6.38 -15.33 14.21
C GLU A 213 7.75 -14.62 14.18
N THR A 214 7.96 -13.65 13.28
CA THR A 214 9.22 -12.90 13.16
C THR A 214 9.43 -11.90 14.31
N THR A 215 8.35 -11.30 14.81
CA THR A 215 8.41 -10.28 15.88
C THR A 215 8.21 -10.84 17.29
N GLY A 216 7.73 -12.08 17.42
CA GLY A 216 7.36 -12.68 18.70
C GLY A 216 6.22 -11.94 19.42
N GLN A 217 5.42 -11.17 18.69
CA GLN A 217 4.23 -10.48 19.20
C GLN A 217 3.01 -11.38 19.06
N GLU A 218 2.07 -11.31 20.01
CA GLU A 218 0.86 -12.15 19.97
C GLU A 218 -0.17 -11.64 18.94
N SER A 219 -0.18 -10.33 18.71
CA SER A 219 -1.12 -9.62 17.83
C SER A 219 -0.52 -8.36 17.20
N LEU A 220 -1.22 -7.82 16.19
CA LEU A 220 -0.87 -6.59 15.48
C LEU A 220 -2.11 -5.72 15.18
N SER A 221 -1.92 -4.48 14.73
CA SER A 221 -3.01 -3.64 14.21
C SER A 221 -3.00 -3.61 12.68
N TYR A 222 -4.16 -3.69 12.03
CA TYR A 222 -4.28 -3.73 10.57
C TYR A 222 -4.76 -2.38 10.03
N ILE A 223 -4.09 -1.83 9.03
CA ILE A 223 -4.53 -0.65 8.28
C ILE A 223 -4.69 -1.02 6.79
N GLY A 224 -5.94 -1.11 6.32
CA GLY A 224 -6.25 -1.37 4.93
C GLY A 224 -6.53 -0.08 4.16
N PHE A 225 -6.11 -0.01 2.90
CA PHE A 225 -6.60 0.99 1.95
C PHE A 225 -7.32 0.31 0.78
N SER A 226 -8.53 0.78 0.40
CA SER A 226 -9.24 0.30 -0.80
C SER A 226 -9.41 -1.24 -0.80
N GLN A 227 -8.91 -1.96 -1.81
CA GLN A 227 -8.91 -3.44 -1.80
C GLN A 227 -8.23 -4.06 -0.57
N GLY A 228 -7.26 -3.38 0.07
CA GLY A 228 -6.69 -3.82 1.34
C GLY A 228 -7.74 -3.95 2.45
N THR A 229 -8.77 -3.09 2.46
CA THR A 229 -9.90 -3.25 3.39
C THR A 229 -10.76 -4.46 3.02
N ALA A 230 -11.03 -4.66 1.72
CA ALA A 230 -11.81 -5.79 1.22
C ALA A 230 -11.17 -7.13 1.63
N GLN A 231 -9.85 -7.23 1.49
CA GLN A 231 -9.08 -8.42 1.90
C GLN A 231 -9.20 -8.66 3.41
N ALA A 232 -9.05 -7.64 4.25
CA ALA A 232 -9.26 -7.79 5.69
C ALA A 232 -10.71 -8.15 6.06
N PHE A 233 -11.74 -7.57 5.43
CA PHE A 233 -13.13 -7.98 5.63
C PHE A 233 -13.34 -9.46 5.28
N ALA A 234 -12.78 -9.92 4.16
CA ALA A 234 -12.87 -11.30 3.72
C ALA A 234 -12.14 -12.25 4.69
N THR A 235 -10.87 -11.99 4.98
CA THR A 235 -10.03 -12.77 5.90
C THR A 235 -10.62 -12.85 7.31
N LEU A 236 -11.01 -11.72 7.91
CA LEU A 236 -11.55 -11.71 9.27
C LEU A 236 -12.95 -12.35 9.35
N ALA A 237 -13.73 -12.36 8.27
CA ALA A 237 -15.02 -13.06 8.24
C ALA A 237 -14.87 -14.60 8.26
N ILE A 238 -13.78 -15.13 7.71
CA ILE A 238 -13.58 -16.59 7.47
C ILE A 238 -12.50 -17.23 8.37
N HIS A 239 -11.64 -16.45 9.03
CA HIS A 239 -10.59 -16.94 9.93
C HIS A 239 -10.82 -16.50 11.40
N PRO A 240 -11.52 -17.31 12.22
CA PRO A 240 -11.77 -16.99 13.63
C PRO A 240 -10.49 -16.75 14.46
N LYS A 241 -9.38 -17.43 14.16
CA LYS A 241 -8.09 -17.22 14.85
C LYS A 241 -7.56 -15.80 14.66
N LEU A 242 -7.65 -15.24 13.44
CA LEU A 242 -7.11 -13.90 13.16
C LEU A 242 -7.88 -12.79 13.89
N ASN A 243 -9.13 -13.04 14.28
CA ASN A 243 -9.89 -12.14 15.16
C ASN A 243 -9.37 -12.13 16.62
N GLN A 244 -8.37 -12.94 16.95
CA GLN A 244 -7.63 -12.95 18.21
C GLN A 244 -6.17 -12.49 18.03
N GLN A 245 -5.79 -12.09 16.80
CA GLN A 245 -4.43 -11.68 16.43
C GLN A 245 -4.39 -10.30 15.75
N VAL A 246 -5.55 -9.67 15.52
CA VAL A 246 -5.69 -8.28 15.05
C VAL A 246 -6.39 -7.45 16.11
N ASN A 247 -5.67 -6.49 16.70
CA ASN A 247 -6.16 -5.63 17.81
C ASN A 247 -7.25 -4.65 17.33
N VAL A 248 -7.04 -4.06 16.15
CA VAL A 248 -8.00 -3.19 15.47
C VAL A 248 -7.78 -3.28 13.97
N PHE A 249 -8.87 -3.19 13.22
CA PHE A 249 -8.86 -3.03 11.77
C PHE A 249 -9.33 -1.61 11.42
N ILE A 250 -8.38 -0.82 10.94
CA ILE A 250 -8.58 0.55 10.45
C ILE A 250 -8.70 0.47 8.92
N ALA A 251 -9.77 1.01 8.36
CA ALA A 251 -10.16 0.82 6.97
C ALA A 251 -10.34 2.17 6.26
N LEU A 252 -9.35 2.55 5.45
CA LEU A 252 -9.27 3.81 4.72
C LEU A 252 -9.84 3.65 3.30
N ALA A 253 -10.74 4.55 2.90
CA ALA A 253 -11.50 4.48 1.64
C ALA A 253 -12.07 3.07 1.35
N PRO A 254 -12.90 2.52 2.26
CA PRO A 254 -13.09 1.08 2.35
C PRO A 254 -13.97 0.51 1.23
N ALA A 255 -13.42 -0.48 0.51
CA ALA A 255 -14.14 -1.20 -0.54
C ALA A 255 -14.82 -2.46 0.01
N MET A 256 -16.08 -2.68 -0.36
CA MET A 256 -16.84 -3.91 -0.04
C MET A 256 -17.87 -4.23 -1.12
N SER A 257 -18.86 -3.36 -1.34
CA SER A 257 -19.90 -3.54 -2.37
C SER A 257 -20.31 -2.18 -2.96
N PRO A 258 -19.49 -1.60 -3.87
CA PRO A 258 -19.81 -0.32 -4.50
C PRO A 258 -21.17 -0.35 -5.21
N ALA A 259 -21.92 0.75 -5.16
CA ALA A 259 -23.28 0.82 -5.73
C ALA A 259 -23.32 0.72 -7.27
N GLY A 260 -22.19 0.97 -7.93
CA GLY A 260 -21.97 0.97 -9.38
C GLY A 260 -20.62 1.64 -9.71
N LEU A 261 -20.36 1.91 -10.98
CA LEU A 261 -19.32 2.86 -11.41
C LEU A 261 -20.00 4.12 -11.98
N SER A 262 -19.32 5.27 -11.91
CA SER A 262 -19.94 6.59 -12.17
C SER A 262 -20.37 6.83 -13.63
N ASN A 263 -19.86 6.02 -14.56
CA ASN A 263 -20.00 6.23 -16.00
C ASN A 263 -20.65 5.03 -16.68
N GLY A 264 -21.74 5.28 -17.42
CA GLY A 264 -22.56 4.26 -18.08
C GLY A 264 -21.81 3.35 -19.06
N ILE A 265 -20.73 3.81 -19.70
CA ILE A 265 -19.88 2.97 -20.56
C ILE A 265 -19.17 1.88 -19.74
N VAL A 266 -18.72 2.26 -18.54
CA VAL A 266 -17.94 1.38 -17.65
C VAL A 266 -18.88 0.48 -16.86
N ASP A 267 -20.03 0.99 -16.44
CA ASP A 267 -21.13 0.19 -15.87
C ASP A 267 -21.64 -0.87 -16.87
N ALA A 268 -21.78 -0.55 -18.16
CA ALA A 268 -22.06 -1.52 -19.22
C ALA A 268 -20.98 -2.61 -19.35
N LEU A 269 -19.71 -2.27 -19.11
CA LEU A 269 -18.61 -3.23 -19.07
C LEU A 269 -18.63 -4.10 -17.80
N VAL A 270 -19.00 -3.55 -16.64
CA VAL A 270 -19.22 -4.31 -15.38
C VAL A 270 -20.39 -5.29 -15.52
N LYS A 271 -21.43 -4.91 -16.27
CA LYS A 271 -22.58 -5.76 -16.62
C LYS A 271 -22.25 -6.87 -17.63
N ALA A 272 -21.09 -6.81 -18.31
CA ALA A 272 -20.70 -7.82 -19.30
C ALA A 272 -20.43 -9.20 -18.67
N SER A 273 -20.38 -10.26 -19.49
CA SER A 273 -20.06 -11.59 -18.97
C SER A 273 -18.56 -11.73 -18.66
N PRO A 274 -18.18 -12.56 -17.67
CA PRO A 274 -16.79 -12.93 -17.42
C PRO A 274 -16.02 -13.40 -18.66
N GLN A 275 -16.65 -14.13 -19.60
CA GLN A 275 -15.99 -14.51 -20.86
C GLN A 275 -15.63 -13.30 -21.73
N VAL A 276 -16.50 -12.29 -21.80
CA VAL A 276 -16.21 -11.03 -22.50
C VAL A 276 -15.05 -10.31 -21.81
N LEU A 277 -15.04 -10.25 -20.48
CA LEU A 277 -13.97 -9.61 -19.71
C LEU A 277 -12.61 -10.33 -19.87
N PHE A 278 -12.58 -11.66 -19.87
CA PHE A 278 -11.37 -12.45 -20.13
C PHE A 278 -10.93 -12.44 -21.61
N LEU A 279 -11.85 -12.21 -22.55
CA LEU A 279 -11.54 -11.97 -23.95
C LEU A 279 -10.96 -10.56 -24.16
N LEU A 280 -11.46 -9.58 -23.39
CA LEU A 280 -11.02 -8.19 -23.44
C LEU A 280 -9.64 -7.97 -22.79
N PHE A 281 -9.42 -8.49 -21.58
CA PHE A 281 -8.19 -8.23 -20.81
C PHE A 281 -7.20 -9.41 -20.80
N GLY A 282 -7.53 -10.51 -21.47
CA GLY A 282 -6.80 -11.78 -21.37
C GLY A 282 -6.95 -12.43 -19.99
N ARG A 283 -6.40 -13.64 -19.81
CA ARG A 283 -6.49 -14.44 -18.57
C ARG A 283 -5.24 -14.33 -17.67
N ARG A 284 -4.61 -13.15 -17.60
CA ARG A 284 -3.25 -12.97 -17.04
C ARG A 284 -3.13 -11.67 -16.25
N SER A 285 -2.00 -10.97 -16.31
CA SER A 285 -1.87 -9.62 -15.75
C SER A 285 -2.67 -8.60 -16.58
N ILE A 286 -3.64 -7.95 -15.95
CA ILE A 286 -4.39 -6.83 -16.54
C ILE A 286 -3.50 -5.57 -16.60
N LEU A 287 -3.83 -4.62 -17.50
CA LEU A 287 -3.16 -3.31 -17.67
C LEU A 287 -1.62 -3.36 -17.76
N SER A 288 -1.05 -4.45 -18.28
CA SER A 288 0.41 -4.65 -18.29
C SER A 288 1.20 -3.64 -19.14
N SER A 289 0.51 -2.83 -19.94
CA SER A 289 1.05 -1.70 -20.71
C SER A 289 1.24 -0.41 -19.87
N ALA A 290 0.63 -0.29 -18.68
CA ALA A 290 0.66 0.94 -17.88
C ALA A 290 2.08 1.41 -17.49
N THR A 291 2.95 0.48 -17.05
CA THR A 291 4.35 0.77 -16.68
C THR A 291 5.24 1.14 -17.87
N MET A 292 4.82 0.76 -19.08
CA MET A 292 5.46 1.15 -20.34
C MET A 292 4.95 2.52 -20.82
N TRP A 293 3.68 2.86 -20.62
CA TRP A 293 3.17 4.23 -20.83
C TRP A 293 3.88 5.25 -19.92
N GLN A 294 4.09 4.90 -18.65
CA GLN A 294 4.93 5.64 -17.69
C GLN A 294 6.35 5.89 -18.22
N SER A 295 6.92 4.92 -18.93
CA SER A 295 8.29 5.00 -19.49
C SER A 295 8.38 5.80 -20.81
N ILE A 296 7.25 5.96 -21.53
CA ILE A 296 7.18 6.61 -22.85
C ILE A 296 6.69 8.06 -22.76
N LEU A 297 5.76 8.37 -21.86
CA LEU A 297 5.10 9.67 -21.80
C LEU A 297 5.86 10.66 -20.90
N TYR A 298 5.99 11.91 -21.35
CA TYR A 298 6.50 12.99 -20.50
C TYR A 298 5.64 13.09 -19.20
N PRO A 299 6.21 13.16 -17.97
CA PRO A 299 5.45 12.84 -16.76
C PRO A 299 4.17 13.68 -16.51
N PRO A 300 4.11 15.00 -16.79
CA PRO A 300 2.85 15.74 -16.80
C PRO A 300 1.76 15.22 -17.75
N ILE A 301 2.11 14.63 -18.90
CA ILE A 301 1.14 13.96 -19.79
C ILE A 301 0.65 12.65 -19.15
N PHE A 302 1.55 11.86 -18.55
CA PHE A 302 1.16 10.65 -17.81
C PHE A 302 0.22 10.97 -16.65
N VAL A 303 0.51 12.03 -15.87
CA VAL A 303 -0.38 12.53 -14.82
C VAL A 303 -1.73 12.94 -15.38
N ARG A 304 -1.78 13.68 -16.50
CA ARG A 304 -3.06 14.06 -17.13
C ARG A 304 -3.85 12.87 -17.69
N ALA A 305 -3.17 11.85 -18.20
CA ALA A 305 -3.82 10.62 -18.66
C ALA A 305 -4.47 9.86 -17.49
N ILE A 306 -3.81 9.81 -16.33
CA ILE A 306 -4.37 9.23 -15.11
C ILE A 306 -5.51 10.08 -14.56
N ASP A 307 -5.36 11.40 -14.44
CA ASP A 307 -6.42 12.32 -13.99
C ASP A 307 -7.70 12.16 -14.83
N VAL A 308 -7.56 12.10 -16.17
CA VAL A 308 -8.68 11.88 -17.10
C VAL A 308 -9.26 10.47 -16.95
N GLY A 309 -8.44 9.44 -16.74
CA GLY A 309 -8.90 8.07 -16.48
C GLY A 309 -9.71 7.95 -15.18
N LEU A 310 -9.23 8.55 -14.09
CA LEU A 310 -9.92 8.56 -12.80
C LEU A 310 -11.25 9.33 -12.87
N SER A 311 -11.26 10.47 -13.55
CA SER A 311 -12.48 11.24 -13.82
C SER A 311 -13.47 10.45 -14.69
N PHE A 312 -12.99 9.76 -15.74
CA PHE A 312 -13.84 8.95 -16.63
C PHE A 312 -14.43 7.70 -15.95
N LEU A 313 -13.69 7.05 -15.03
CA LEU A 313 -14.13 5.84 -14.35
C LEU A 313 -15.00 6.12 -13.10
N PHE A 314 -14.61 7.13 -12.31
CA PHE A 314 -15.10 7.35 -10.95
C PHE A 314 -15.57 8.80 -10.68
N ASN A 315 -15.54 9.69 -11.67
CA ASN A 315 -15.81 11.14 -11.55
C ASN A 315 -14.86 11.92 -10.61
N TRP A 316 -13.80 11.28 -10.10
CA TRP A 316 -12.78 11.90 -9.26
C TRP A 316 -12.05 13.03 -9.98
N GLN A 317 -11.93 14.17 -9.31
CA GLN A 317 -11.30 15.40 -9.82
C GLN A 317 -9.88 15.59 -9.26
N THR A 318 -9.51 14.80 -8.25
CA THR A 318 -8.20 14.69 -7.59
C THR A 318 -7.59 16.05 -7.22
N LYS A 319 -8.45 16.96 -6.72
CA LYS A 319 -8.12 18.36 -6.42
C LYS A 319 -7.24 18.50 -5.17
N ASN A 320 -7.45 17.66 -4.17
CA ASN A 320 -6.74 17.75 -2.88
C ASN A 320 -5.26 17.36 -3.04
N ILE A 321 -4.92 16.48 -3.98
CA ILE A 321 -3.54 16.09 -4.31
C ILE A 321 -2.83 17.21 -5.11
N SER A 322 -1.68 17.68 -4.62
CA SER A 322 -0.89 18.71 -5.32
C SER A 322 -0.23 18.17 -6.61
N LEU A 323 -0.05 19.01 -7.64
CA LEU A 323 0.60 18.58 -8.90
C LEU A 323 2.01 18.01 -8.68
N SER A 324 2.80 18.57 -7.77
CA SER A 324 4.11 18.01 -7.38
C SER A 324 4.02 16.63 -6.74
N GLN A 325 2.94 16.36 -5.99
CA GLN A 325 2.68 15.06 -5.39
C GLN A 325 2.20 14.04 -6.44
N LYS A 326 1.37 14.45 -7.41
CA LYS A 326 0.99 13.59 -8.54
C LYS A 326 2.20 13.22 -9.42
N LEU A 327 3.04 14.21 -9.75
CA LEU A 327 4.26 14.02 -10.55
C LEU A 327 5.28 13.11 -9.87
N ALA A 328 5.26 13.02 -8.54
CA ALA A 328 6.07 12.10 -7.77
C ALA A 328 5.43 10.70 -7.70
N ALA A 329 4.19 10.60 -7.22
CA ALA A 329 3.58 9.34 -6.81
C ALA A 329 2.95 8.51 -7.94
N TYR A 330 2.46 9.12 -9.02
CA TYR A 330 1.69 8.39 -10.04
C TYR A 330 2.51 7.30 -10.77
N PRO A 331 3.84 7.45 -10.99
CA PRO A 331 4.72 6.37 -11.43
C PRO A 331 4.85 5.16 -10.48
N HIS A 332 4.38 5.27 -9.24
CA HIS A 332 4.34 4.18 -8.25
C HIS A 332 2.90 3.67 -7.99
N LEU A 333 1.87 4.36 -8.52
CA LEU A 333 0.46 4.06 -8.30
C LEU A 333 0.06 2.66 -8.81
N TYR A 334 0.57 2.26 -9.98
CA TYR A 334 0.08 1.08 -10.69
C TYR A 334 1.09 -0.08 -10.74
N SER A 335 0.55 -1.26 -10.48
CA SER A 335 1.23 -2.54 -10.30
C SER A 335 0.34 -3.66 -10.83
N PHE A 336 0.92 -4.82 -11.16
CA PHE A 336 0.17 -5.90 -11.79
C PHE A 336 -0.78 -6.60 -10.79
N THR A 337 -1.96 -7.00 -11.26
CA THR A 337 -2.81 -8.02 -10.64
C THR A 337 -3.42 -8.91 -11.73
N SER A 338 -4.07 -10.00 -11.37
CA SER A 338 -4.77 -10.86 -12.33
C SER A 338 -6.01 -10.19 -12.92
N THR A 339 -6.40 -10.59 -14.13
CA THR A 339 -7.73 -10.30 -14.66
C THR A 339 -8.82 -10.94 -13.79
N LYS A 340 -8.58 -12.11 -13.17
CA LYS A 340 -9.58 -12.78 -12.31
C LYS A 340 -9.94 -11.92 -11.08
N SER A 341 -9.00 -11.19 -10.47
CA SER A 341 -9.30 -10.22 -9.40
C SER A 341 -10.23 -9.08 -9.87
N VAL A 342 -10.07 -8.58 -11.10
CA VAL A 342 -10.93 -7.49 -11.63
C VAL A 342 -12.29 -8.02 -12.07
N VAL A 343 -12.35 -9.22 -12.65
CA VAL A 343 -13.61 -9.94 -12.92
C VAL A 343 -14.37 -10.20 -11.61
N HIS A 344 -13.67 -10.56 -10.52
CA HIS A 344 -14.27 -10.70 -9.19
C HIS A 344 -14.90 -9.38 -8.73
N TRP A 345 -14.18 -8.26 -8.80
CA TRP A 345 -14.75 -6.95 -8.47
C TRP A 345 -16.00 -6.62 -9.28
N PHE A 346 -16.03 -6.96 -10.58
CA PHE A 346 -17.20 -6.72 -11.43
C PHE A 346 -18.36 -7.66 -11.06
N GLN A 347 -18.11 -8.91 -10.65
CA GLN A 347 -19.13 -9.79 -10.07
C GLN A 347 -19.73 -9.21 -8.78
N ILE A 348 -18.89 -8.70 -7.86
CA ILE A 348 -19.33 -8.08 -6.59
C ILE A 348 -20.21 -6.85 -6.83
N ILE A 349 -19.79 -5.93 -7.71
CA ILE A 349 -20.54 -4.71 -8.03
C ILE A 349 -21.87 -5.07 -8.71
N ARG A 350 -21.85 -5.95 -9.72
CA ARG A 350 -23.05 -6.39 -10.46
C ARG A 350 -24.05 -7.10 -9.57
N ASN A 351 -23.58 -7.95 -8.65
CA ASN A 351 -24.43 -8.71 -7.72
C ASN A 351 -24.81 -7.90 -6.46
N LYS A 352 -24.26 -6.69 -6.27
CA LYS A 352 -24.38 -5.82 -5.08
C LYS A 352 -24.21 -6.59 -3.77
N SER A 353 -23.13 -7.37 -3.74
CA SER A 353 -22.90 -8.38 -2.72
C SER A 353 -21.42 -8.66 -2.57
N PHE A 354 -20.89 -8.53 -1.36
CA PHE A 354 -19.55 -8.99 -1.04
C PHE A 354 -19.58 -10.52 -0.88
N GLN A 355 -19.01 -11.22 -1.84
CA GLN A 355 -19.10 -12.67 -2.02
C GLN A 355 -17.78 -13.23 -2.56
N MET A 356 -17.66 -14.56 -2.57
CA MET A 356 -16.59 -15.27 -3.25
C MET A 356 -16.77 -15.24 -4.77
N TYR A 357 -15.72 -15.66 -5.49
CA TYR A 357 -15.68 -15.66 -6.94
C TYR A 357 -16.71 -16.65 -7.52
N ASP A 358 -17.37 -16.21 -8.58
CA ASP A 358 -18.35 -17.01 -9.32
C ASP A 358 -17.66 -17.65 -10.55
N ASP A 359 -17.08 -18.84 -10.34
CA ASP A 359 -16.52 -19.67 -11.43
C ASP A 359 -17.62 -20.29 -12.31
N ASP A 360 -18.86 -20.37 -11.80
CA ASP A 360 -19.99 -21.06 -12.41
C ASP A 360 -20.72 -20.15 -13.41
N VAL A 361 -19.99 -19.60 -14.39
CA VAL A 361 -20.46 -18.53 -15.28
C VAL A 361 -21.60 -18.97 -16.22
N HIS A 362 -22.82 -18.91 -15.71
CA HIS A 362 -24.04 -19.37 -16.36
C HIS A 362 -24.24 -18.76 -17.76
N PRO A 363 -24.50 -19.57 -18.81
CA PRO A 363 -24.86 -19.06 -20.13
C PRO A 363 -26.09 -18.14 -20.08
N PRO A 364 -26.19 -17.14 -20.97
CA PRO A 364 -27.25 -16.12 -20.87
C PRO A 364 -28.67 -16.66 -21.09
N VAL A 365 -28.82 -17.89 -21.58
CA VAL A 365 -30.08 -18.62 -21.80
C VAL A 365 -29.98 -20.03 -21.21
N SER A 366 -29.80 -20.14 -19.89
CA SER A 366 -30.10 -21.40 -19.19
C SER A 366 -31.61 -21.53 -19.02
N ILE A 367 -32.21 -22.53 -19.67
CA ILE A 367 -33.63 -22.89 -19.48
C ILE A 367 -33.83 -23.67 -18.17
N SER A 368 -32.77 -24.22 -17.58
CA SER A 368 -32.80 -24.81 -16.24
C SER A 368 -32.51 -23.74 -15.16
N SER A 369 -33.22 -23.86 -14.03
CA SER A 369 -33.12 -22.95 -12.89
C SER A 369 -31.87 -23.20 -12.04
N SER A 370 -30.68 -23.03 -12.62
CA SER A 370 -29.38 -23.31 -11.96
C SER A 370 -29.19 -22.53 -10.65
N SER A 371 -29.70 -21.30 -10.58
CA SER A 371 -29.73 -20.45 -9.37
C SER A 371 -30.59 -20.99 -8.21
N LYS A 372 -31.31 -22.10 -8.41
CA LYS A 372 -32.02 -22.85 -7.35
C LYS A 372 -31.14 -23.93 -6.71
N TYR A 373 -30.05 -24.32 -7.38
CA TYR A 373 -29.18 -25.44 -6.98
C TYR A 373 -27.79 -24.97 -6.53
N THR A 374 -27.21 -23.96 -7.19
CA THR A 374 -25.95 -23.33 -6.76
C THR A 374 -26.22 -21.90 -6.28
N LYS A 375 -25.60 -21.52 -5.15
CA LYS A 375 -25.57 -20.14 -4.64
C LYS A 375 -24.14 -19.83 -4.19
N VAL A 376 -23.53 -18.83 -4.80
CA VAL A 376 -22.18 -18.38 -4.43
C VAL A 376 -22.17 -17.90 -2.97
N ALA A 377 -21.14 -18.29 -2.22
CA ALA A 377 -21.01 -17.96 -0.81
C ALA A 377 -20.76 -16.45 -0.63
N LYS A 378 -21.54 -15.82 0.25
CA LYS A 378 -21.22 -14.46 0.74
C LYS A 378 -20.11 -14.53 1.78
N TYR A 379 -19.26 -13.51 1.83
CA TYR A 379 -18.38 -13.32 2.98
C TYR A 379 -19.23 -13.01 4.22
N PRO A 380 -19.14 -13.78 5.32
CA PRO A 380 -20.01 -13.60 6.47
C PRO A 380 -19.46 -12.49 7.39
N THR A 381 -19.41 -11.26 6.89
CA THR A 381 -18.75 -10.10 7.52
C THR A 381 -19.29 -9.73 8.91
N ARG A 382 -20.52 -10.13 9.24
CA ARG A 382 -21.07 -10.04 10.61
C ARG A 382 -20.38 -10.93 11.64
N ASN A 383 -19.58 -11.91 11.22
CA ASN A 383 -18.81 -12.78 12.12
C ASN A 383 -17.51 -12.14 12.64
N ILE A 384 -17.11 -10.98 12.07
CA ILE A 384 -15.90 -10.26 12.50
C ILE A 384 -16.09 -9.78 13.95
N LYS A 385 -15.12 -10.10 14.81
CA LYS A 385 -15.08 -9.69 16.23
C LYS A 385 -14.10 -8.55 16.48
N THR A 386 -13.04 -8.47 15.67
CA THR A 386 -12.07 -7.37 15.66
C THR A 386 -12.77 -5.99 15.56
N PRO A 387 -12.37 -4.97 16.34
CA PRO A 387 -12.87 -3.61 16.21
C PRO A 387 -12.62 -3.06 14.81
N ILE A 388 -13.66 -2.46 14.22
CA ILE A 388 -13.62 -1.92 12.87
C ILE A 388 -13.80 -0.41 12.91
N VAL A 389 -12.80 0.32 12.44
CA VAL A 389 -12.80 1.78 12.29
C VAL A 389 -12.75 2.12 10.81
N LEU A 390 -13.87 2.57 10.25
CA LEU A 390 -13.96 3.03 8.86
C LEU A 390 -13.67 4.54 8.79
N VAL A 391 -12.81 4.96 7.86
CA VAL A 391 -12.67 6.35 7.46
C VAL A 391 -12.85 6.45 5.95
N TYR A 392 -13.85 7.21 5.51
CA TYR A 392 -14.28 7.26 4.10
C TYR A 392 -14.49 8.68 3.59
N GLY A 393 -14.30 8.88 2.29
CA GLY A 393 -14.49 10.17 1.65
C GLY A 393 -15.95 10.39 1.25
N GLY A 394 -16.52 11.54 1.58
CA GLY A 394 -17.89 11.90 1.15
C GLY A 394 -18.00 12.11 -0.37
N SER A 395 -16.87 12.31 -1.05
CA SER A 395 -16.76 12.42 -2.52
C SER A 395 -16.25 11.13 -3.18
N ASP A 396 -16.07 10.03 -2.44
CA ASP A 396 -15.61 8.75 -2.97
C ASP A 396 -16.77 7.87 -3.48
N SER A 397 -16.95 7.85 -4.81
CA SER A 397 -17.94 7.04 -5.51
C SER A 397 -17.91 5.52 -5.22
N LEU A 398 -16.83 4.97 -4.65
CA LEU A 398 -16.72 3.53 -4.40
C LEU A 398 -17.30 3.08 -3.04
N VAL A 399 -17.57 4.01 -2.11
CA VAL A 399 -18.01 3.67 -0.74
C VAL A 399 -19.52 3.82 -0.56
N ASP A 400 -20.26 2.72 -0.58
CA ASP A 400 -21.65 2.68 -0.08
C ASP A 400 -21.66 2.37 1.42
N ILE A 401 -21.47 3.41 2.24
CA ILE A 401 -21.42 3.28 3.69
C ILE A 401 -22.72 2.70 4.30
N LYS A 402 -23.87 2.90 3.63
CA LYS A 402 -25.18 2.42 4.11
C LYS A 402 -25.33 0.91 3.90
N VAL A 403 -24.82 0.38 2.79
CA VAL A 403 -24.70 -1.06 2.57
C VAL A 403 -23.65 -1.66 3.51
N MET A 404 -22.48 -1.02 3.66
CA MET A 404 -21.41 -1.53 4.53
C MET A 404 -21.85 -1.68 6.00
N LEU A 405 -22.42 -0.64 6.60
CA LEU A 405 -22.89 -0.68 8.01
C LEU A 405 -24.05 -1.67 8.23
N LYS A 406 -24.71 -2.14 7.18
CA LYS A 406 -25.74 -3.18 7.24
C LYS A 406 -25.14 -4.60 7.20
N GLU A 407 -24.08 -4.82 6.44
CA GLU A 407 -23.42 -6.13 6.32
C GLU A 407 -22.29 -6.34 7.36
N LEU A 408 -21.85 -5.29 8.04
CA LEU A 408 -20.81 -5.32 9.09
C LEU A 408 -21.37 -5.55 10.52
N PRO A 409 -20.51 -5.85 11.51
CA PRO A 409 -20.88 -5.91 12.92
C PRO A 409 -21.36 -4.55 13.45
N SER A 410 -22.33 -4.53 14.36
CA SER A 410 -22.98 -3.29 14.86
C SER A 410 -22.06 -2.40 15.71
N GLN A 411 -20.91 -2.90 16.16
CA GLN A 411 -19.88 -2.11 16.84
C GLN A 411 -18.92 -1.37 15.89
N THR A 412 -19.13 -1.47 14.56
CA THR A 412 -18.33 -0.74 13.56
C THR A 412 -18.55 0.77 13.68
N VAL A 413 -17.47 1.54 13.81
CA VAL A 413 -17.52 3.00 13.82
C VAL A 413 -17.10 3.54 12.45
N ALA A 414 -17.82 4.54 11.93
CA ALA A 414 -17.51 5.18 10.66
C ALA A 414 -17.33 6.70 10.82
N THR A 415 -16.27 7.25 10.24
CA THR A 415 -16.05 8.69 10.06
C THR A 415 -16.06 9.06 8.58
N GLU A 416 -16.81 10.09 8.23
CA GLU A 416 -16.77 10.73 6.91
C GLU A 416 -15.77 11.89 6.89
N ILE A 417 -15.01 12.03 5.80
CA ILE A 417 -14.26 13.25 5.44
C ILE A 417 -14.92 13.79 4.15
N PRO A 418 -15.82 14.79 4.23
CA PRO A 418 -16.74 15.10 3.12
C PRO A 418 -16.09 15.46 1.78
N HIS A 419 -14.97 16.20 1.83
CA HIS A 419 -14.25 16.68 0.64
C HIS A 419 -13.25 15.66 0.05
N TYR A 420 -13.09 14.48 0.66
CA TYR A 420 -12.11 13.48 0.22
C TYR A 420 -12.67 12.59 -0.90
N GLU A 421 -11.81 12.36 -1.89
CA GLU A 421 -11.92 11.32 -2.91
C GLU A 421 -10.99 10.14 -2.53
N HIS A 422 -11.06 9.04 -3.28
CA HIS A 422 -10.41 7.77 -2.93
C HIS A 422 -8.89 7.85 -2.68
N LEU A 423 -8.13 8.56 -3.53
CA LEU A 423 -6.67 8.65 -3.41
C LEU A 423 -6.18 9.69 -2.39
N ASP A 424 -7.07 10.53 -1.84
CA ASP A 424 -6.68 11.58 -0.89
C ASP A 424 -6.23 10.99 0.45
N PHE A 425 -6.72 9.81 0.80
CA PHE A 425 -6.29 8.99 1.95
C PHE A 425 -4.81 8.57 1.91
N LEU A 426 -4.18 8.64 0.74
CA LEU A 426 -2.74 8.40 0.59
C LEU A 426 -1.98 9.73 0.41
N TRP A 427 -2.49 10.62 -0.44
CA TRP A 427 -1.69 11.73 -1.00
C TRP A 427 -2.33 13.12 -0.89
N GLY A 428 -3.41 13.27 -0.11
CA GLY A 428 -4.04 14.55 0.20
C GLY A 428 -3.05 15.55 0.80
N ARG A 429 -3.31 16.85 0.58
CA ARG A 429 -2.50 17.95 1.15
C ARG A 429 -2.61 18.06 2.67
N ASP A 430 -3.73 17.58 3.20
CA ASP A 430 -4.21 17.68 4.59
C ASP A 430 -4.39 16.28 5.23
N VAL A 431 -3.80 15.23 4.65
CA VAL A 431 -3.98 13.82 5.09
C VAL A 431 -3.48 13.57 6.52
N ASP A 432 -2.44 14.29 6.92
CA ASP A 432 -1.89 14.37 8.28
C ASP A 432 -2.88 15.00 9.28
N ALA A 433 -3.71 15.95 8.84
CA ALA A 433 -4.69 16.61 9.67
C ALA A 433 -6.06 15.91 9.67
N GLN A 434 -6.46 15.31 8.54
CA GLN A 434 -7.79 14.71 8.35
C GLN A 434 -7.83 13.21 8.63
N VAL A 435 -6.78 12.44 8.32
CA VAL A 435 -6.80 10.96 8.46
C VAL A 435 -6.03 10.49 9.68
N PHE A 436 -4.83 11.03 9.92
CA PHE A 436 -3.92 10.48 10.92
C PHE A 436 -4.45 10.51 12.36
N PRO A 437 -5.18 11.55 12.84
CA PRO A 437 -5.75 11.52 14.19
C PRO A 437 -6.67 10.32 14.37
N HIS A 438 -7.39 9.90 13.34
CA HIS A 438 -8.36 8.81 13.41
C HIS A 438 -7.66 7.43 13.42
N VAL A 439 -6.46 7.37 12.85
CA VAL A 439 -5.56 6.22 12.97
C VAL A 439 -5.00 6.13 14.39
N PHE A 440 -4.50 7.24 14.95
CA PHE A 440 -3.92 7.25 16.30
C PHE A 440 -4.99 7.04 17.39
N ASP A 441 -6.15 7.72 17.30
CA ASP A 441 -7.32 7.50 18.17
C ASP A 441 -7.62 5.99 18.32
N ALA A 442 -7.54 5.24 17.22
CA ALA A 442 -7.81 3.80 17.17
C ALA A 442 -6.64 2.95 17.70
N LEU A 443 -5.39 3.22 17.29
CA LEU A 443 -4.20 2.46 17.73
C LEU A 443 -3.87 2.63 19.22
N ASP A 444 -4.25 3.76 19.82
CA ASP A 444 -4.06 4.03 21.24
C ASP A 444 -5.22 3.48 22.09
N SER A 445 -6.43 3.33 21.52
CA SER A 445 -7.61 2.83 22.24
C SER A 445 -7.78 1.31 22.23
N PHE A 446 -7.32 0.64 21.18
CA PHE A 446 -7.42 -0.81 20.99
C PHE A 446 -6.03 -1.43 21.00
N THR A 447 -5.54 -1.73 22.21
CA THR A 447 -4.15 -2.09 22.45
C THR A 447 -3.87 -3.58 22.33
N ASP A 448 -4.91 -4.41 22.55
CA ASP A 448 -4.81 -5.85 22.74
C ASP A 448 -5.99 -6.58 22.06
N ALA A 449 -5.92 -7.90 21.93
CA ALA A 449 -6.94 -8.71 21.26
C ALA A 449 -8.18 -9.06 22.12
N LEU A 450 -8.29 -8.50 23.34
CA LEU A 450 -9.34 -8.79 24.31
C LEU A 450 -10.40 -7.68 24.37
N HIS A 451 -11.16 -7.57 23.28
CA HIS A 451 -12.04 -6.44 22.98
C HIS A 451 -13.17 -6.22 24.02
N SER A 452 -12.90 -5.36 25.00
CA SER A 452 -13.82 -4.98 26.07
C SER A 452 -14.77 -3.86 25.64
N LYS A 453 -15.97 -3.79 26.23
CA LYS A 453 -16.90 -2.66 26.04
C LYS A 453 -16.28 -1.32 26.44
N GLU A 454 -15.35 -1.35 27.39
CA GLU A 454 -14.64 -0.18 27.88
C GLU A 454 -13.66 0.36 26.82
N GLU A 455 -13.10 -0.50 25.96
CA GLU A 455 -12.23 -0.03 24.86
C GLU A 455 -13.01 0.80 23.83
N TYR A 456 -14.22 0.35 23.47
CA TYR A 456 -15.11 1.12 22.60
C TYR A 456 -15.53 2.45 23.24
N ALA A 457 -15.70 2.50 24.57
CA ALA A 457 -15.96 3.74 25.29
C ALA A 457 -14.74 4.67 25.34
N ARG A 458 -13.52 4.14 25.60
CA ARG A 458 -12.25 4.89 25.51
C ARG A 458 -12.10 5.50 24.11
N TYR A 459 -12.30 4.70 23.08
CA TYR A 459 -12.23 5.15 21.69
C TYR A 459 -13.24 6.25 21.39
N GLN A 460 -14.50 6.11 21.79
CA GLN A 460 -15.52 7.14 21.58
C GLN A 460 -15.20 8.47 22.27
N LEU A 461 -14.62 8.42 23.48
CA LEU A 461 -14.19 9.62 24.22
C LEU A 461 -12.98 10.29 23.55
N ALA A 462 -11.91 9.53 23.27
CA ALA A 462 -10.72 10.05 22.59
C ALA A 462 -11.08 10.66 21.21
N ARG A 463 -11.94 9.97 20.45
CA ARG A 463 -12.49 10.44 19.17
C ARG A 463 -13.22 11.78 19.31
N GLN A 464 -14.02 11.95 20.36
CA GLN A 464 -14.76 13.19 20.61
C GLN A 464 -13.81 14.35 20.95
N GLU A 465 -12.78 14.12 21.77
CA GLU A 465 -11.75 15.12 22.08
C GLU A 465 -10.93 15.50 20.84
N SER A 466 -10.46 14.51 20.06
CA SER A 466 -9.73 14.72 18.81
C SER A 466 -10.53 15.50 17.76
N LEU A 467 -11.85 15.29 17.67
CA LEU A 467 -12.73 16.08 16.79
C LEU A 467 -12.88 17.54 17.26
N LEU A 468 -13.04 17.77 18.57
CA LEU A 468 -13.11 19.11 19.16
C LEU A 468 -11.78 19.89 18.99
N GLY A 469 -10.64 19.19 19.07
CA GLY A 469 -9.33 19.76 18.74
C GLY A 469 -9.20 20.10 17.25
N SER A 470 -9.56 19.16 16.36
CA SER A 470 -9.40 19.29 14.90
C SER A 470 -10.22 20.43 14.29
N GLY A 471 -11.43 20.69 14.80
CA GLY A 471 -12.24 21.83 14.34
C GLY A 471 -11.56 23.20 14.47
N ASN A 472 -10.71 23.35 15.50
CA ASN A 472 -9.91 24.57 15.73
C ASN A 472 -8.63 24.62 14.87
N ALA A 473 -8.18 23.50 14.30
CA ALA A 473 -7.05 23.43 13.39
C ALA A 473 -7.46 23.78 11.95
N TYR A 474 -8.61 23.27 11.48
CA TYR A 474 -9.11 23.52 10.12
C TYR A 474 -9.20 25.01 9.77
N GLN A 475 -9.75 25.83 10.67
CA GLN A 475 -9.83 27.29 10.49
C GLN A 475 -8.45 27.96 10.32
N LYS A 476 -7.40 27.43 10.96
CA LYS A 476 -6.04 27.98 10.88
C LYS A 476 -5.31 27.61 9.60
N HIS A 477 -5.59 26.44 9.02
CA HIS A 477 -5.02 26.05 7.71
C HIS A 477 -5.74 26.78 6.56
N ALA A 478 -7.07 26.84 6.59
CA ALA A 478 -7.85 27.58 5.58
C ALA A 478 -7.47 29.09 5.51
N ALA A 479 -7.09 29.69 6.64
CA ALA A 479 -6.63 31.08 6.72
C ALA A 479 -5.16 31.30 6.31
N LYS A 480 -4.39 30.25 6.02
CA LYS A 480 -2.94 30.31 5.74
C LYS A 480 -2.57 29.97 4.30
N ASP A 481 -3.40 29.19 3.60
CA ASP A 481 -3.25 28.82 2.19
C ASP A 481 -4.15 29.65 1.24
N SER A 482 -4.68 30.78 1.69
CA SER A 482 -5.56 31.66 0.91
C SER A 482 -4.85 32.52 -0.16
N ASP A 483 -3.51 32.52 -0.16
CA ASP A 483 -2.70 33.33 -1.07
C ASP A 483 -2.39 32.60 -2.40
N VAL A 484 -2.42 33.33 -3.51
CA VAL A 484 -2.18 32.86 -4.90
C VAL A 484 -3.30 31.97 -5.51
N SER A 485 -4.52 32.50 -5.58
CA SER A 485 -5.46 32.19 -6.68
C SER A 485 -5.39 33.30 -7.73
N ALA A 486 -4.67 33.07 -8.84
CA ALA A 486 -4.49 34.03 -9.93
C ALA A 486 -5.22 33.58 -11.22
N SER A 487 -6.54 33.79 -11.27
CA SER A 487 -7.36 33.39 -12.42
C SER A 487 -8.64 34.22 -12.62
N GLU A 488 -8.54 35.54 -12.63
CA GLU A 488 -9.63 36.42 -13.08
C GLU A 488 -9.06 37.68 -13.76
N ALA A 489 -8.91 37.63 -15.09
CA ALA A 489 -8.31 38.71 -15.89
C ALA A 489 -8.68 38.59 -17.39
N SER A 490 -9.97 38.49 -17.70
CA SER A 490 -10.48 38.56 -19.08
C SER A 490 -11.90 39.12 -19.13
N ASN A 491 -12.05 40.26 -19.81
CA ASN A 491 -13.25 41.06 -20.09
C ASN A 491 -13.40 42.34 -19.24
N ALA A 492 -12.58 43.33 -19.59
CA ALA A 492 -12.91 44.74 -19.44
C ALA A 492 -12.88 45.38 -20.84
N VAL A 493 -14.03 45.85 -21.29
CA VAL A 493 -14.21 46.74 -22.47
C VAL A 493 -15.15 47.84 -21.99
N ASP A 494 -14.86 49.08 -22.36
CA ASP A 494 -15.54 50.25 -21.81
C ASP A 494 -17.04 50.29 -22.13
N GLU A 495 -17.85 50.66 -21.13
CA GLU A 495 -18.92 51.63 -21.38
C GLU A 495 -19.17 52.48 -20.13
N VAL A 496 -19.39 53.79 -20.32
CA VAL A 496 -19.49 54.77 -19.24
C VAL A 496 -20.75 55.62 -19.44
N GLN A 497 -21.74 55.51 -18.55
CA GLN A 497 -22.48 56.67 -18.01
C GLN A 497 -23.56 56.38 -16.94
N ASN A 498 -23.66 57.33 -16.00
CA ASN A 498 -24.86 57.83 -15.31
C ASN A 498 -25.77 56.93 -14.41
N ARG A 499 -25.65 57.23 -13.10
CA ARG A 499 -26.73 57.71 -12.18
C ARG A 499 -27.75 56.76 -11.54
N ASN A 500 -27.74 56.82 -10.20
CA ASN A 500 -28.87 56.91 -9.27
C ASN A 500 -29.93 55.79 -9.22
N GLY A 501 -29.87 55.01 -8.14
CA GLY A 501 -31.00 54.24 -7.60
C GLY A 501 -30.71 53.83 -6.16
N THR A 502 -31.64 54.04 -5.23
CA THR A 502 -31.55 53.57 -3.84
C THR A 502 -32.15 52.19 -3.69
N ASP A 503 -31.62 51.36 -2.79
CA ASP A 503 -32.37 50.89 -1.60
C ASP A 503 -31.54 49.92 -0.73
N SER A 504 -32.03 49.68 0.49
CA SER A 504 -31.30 48.99 1.57
C SER A 504 -31.58 47.48 1.64
N PRO A 505 -30.63 46.65 2.12
CA PRO A 505 -30.78 45.19 2.17
C PRO A 505 -31.69 44.72 3.32
N LEU A 506 -32.54 43.72 3.03
CA LEU A 506 -33.35 43.02 4.03
C LEU A 506 -32.58 41.83 4.65
N SER A 507 -32.53 41.78 5.99
CA SER A 507 -32.01 40.62 6.73
C SER A 507 -33.08 39.52 6.89
N TYR A 508 -32.68 38.26 6.96
CA TYR A 508 -33.49 37.24 7.64
C TYR A 508 -32.66 36.38 8.60
N LYS A 509 -33.32 35.90 9.67
CA LYS A 509 -32.67 35.47 10.92
C LYS A 509 -32.36 33.96 10.94
N SER A 510 -31.27 33.61 11.63
CA SER A 510 -31.06 32.29 12.22
C SER A 510 -32.13 31.96 13.28
N ARG A 511 -32.31 30.68 13.61
CA ARG A 511 -33.31 30.21 14.58
C ARG A 511 -32.68 29.24 15.58
N ASP A 512 -33.15 29.29 16.82
CA ASP A 512 -32.41 28.86 18.01
C ASP A 512 -32.40 27.35 18.28
N ARG A 513 -31.45 26.92 19.12
CA ARG A 513 -31.48 25.65 19.86
C ARG A 513 -31.64 25.95 21.36
N PRO A 514 -32.51 25.24 22.10
CA PRO A 514 -32.60 25.38 23.55
C PRO A 514 -31.41 24.70 24.25
N SER A 515 -30.95 25.29 25.36
CA SER A 515 -29.81 24.83 26.16
C SER A 515 -30.24 24.40 27.57
N ALA A 516 -29.67 23.30 28.08
CA ALA A 516 -29.73 22.90 29.48
C ALA A 516 -28.34 22.39 29.95
N ILE A 517 -28.10 22.49 31.26
CA ILE A 517 -26.79 22.48 31.96
C ILE A 517 -26.91 21.43 33.09
N PRO A 518 -25.88 20.59 33.40
CA PRO A 518 -24.70 21.09 34.13
C PRO A 518 -23.32 20.46 33.82
N SER A 519 -22.28 21.21 34.20
CA SER A 519 -20.86 20.86 34.17
C SER A 519 -20.32 20.49 35.55
N PRO A 520 -19.43 19.49 35.70
CA PRO A 520 -18.60 19.32 36.88
C PRO A 520 -17.33 20.20 36.81
N PHE A 521 -16.92 20.76 37.94
CA PHE A 521 -15.65 21.50 38.09
C PHE A 521 -14.49 20.56 38.47
N GLY A 522 -13.28 20.93 38.06
CA GLY A 522 -12.09 20.75 38.90
C GLY A 522 -11.26 19.47 38.75
N THR A 523 -10.34 19.46 37.79
CA THR A 523 -8.94 19.04 38.06
C THR A 523 -7.99 19.90 37.23
N THR A 524 -7.11 20.65 37.90
CA THR A 524 -6.11 21.51 37.24
C THR A 524 -4.84 20.71 36.99
N ARG A 525 -4.34 20.69 35.75
CA ARG A 525 -2.94 20.33 35.47
C ARG A 525 -2.31 21.37 34.55
N MET A 526 -1.14 21.87 34.93
CA MET A 526 -0.46 22.95 34.22
C MET A 526 0.03 22.49 32.84
N ARG A 527 0.04 23.42 31.87
CA ARG A 527 0.81 23.29 30.64
C ARG A 527 2.25 23.75 30.90
N THR A 528 3.22 22.88 30.69
CA THR A 528 4.64 23.26 30.58
C THR A 528 5.00 23.36 29.10
N PRO A 529 5.45 24.52 28.58
CA PRO A 529 5.97 24.61 27.22
C PRO A 529 7.39 24.01 27.15
N TYR A 530 7.70 23.32 26.06
CA TYR A 530 9.07 22.87 25.77
C TYR A 530 9.95 24.05 25.40
N ALA A 531 11.14 24.14 26.01
CA ALA A 531 12.20 25.06 25.64
C ALA A 531 13.41 24.28 25.08
N GLN A 532 14.22 24.95 24.26
CA GLN A 532 15.37 24.33 23.59
C GLN A 532 16.52 24.11 24.56
N VAL A 533 17.18 22.95 24.50
CA VAL A 533 18.43 22.70 25.22
C VAL A 533 19.60 23.17 24.36
N VAL A 534 20.36 24.14 24.88
CA VAL A 534 21.71 24.48 24.44
C VAL A 534 22.61 24.25 25.66
N ALA A 535 23.75 23.60 25.47
CA ALA A 535 24.68 23.31 26.54
C ALA A 535 25.53 24.54 26.91
N ASN A 536 25.98 24.59 28.16
CA ASN A 536 27.29 25.11 28.58
C ASN A 536 27.58 24.69 30.04
N GLU A 537 28.81 24.94 30.48
CA GLU A 537 29.47 24.33 31.64
C GLU A 537 29.39 25.19 32.92
N ASP A 538 29.94 24.65 34.02
CA ASP A 538 30.17 25.23 35.35
C ASP A 538 28.90 25.63 36.17
N ASP A 539 28.83 25.42 37.48
CA ASP A 539 29.90 25.49 38.49
C ASP A 539 29.68 24.54 39.70
N GLN A 540 30.68 24.39 40.57
CA GLN A 540 30.60 23.73 41.89
C GLN A 540 30.74 24.82 43.00
N PRO A 541 30.35 24.61 44.29
CA PRO A 541 30.98 23.58 45.13
C PRO A 541 30.19 23.08 46.37
N SER A 542 30.92 22.36 47.23
CA SER A 542 30.75 22.20 48.70
C SER A 542 29.95 21.01 49.25
N SER A 543 30.69 20.15 49.98
CA SER A 543 30.22 19.28 51.06
C SER A 543 30.72 19.84 52.40
N PRO A 544 30.17 19.42 53.55
CA PRO A 544 30.69 18.24 54.25
C PRO A 544 29.54 17.24 54.61
N ASP A 545 29.71 16.11 55.30
CA ASP A 545 30.75 15.70 56.26
C ASP A 545 31.02 14.16 56.30
N ARG A 546 31.88 13.71 57.23
CA ARG A 546 32.64 12.43 57.22
C ARG A 546 32.40 11.55 58.46
N LEU A 547 32.58 10.22 58.32
CA LEU A 547 32.99 9.19 59.32
C LEU A 547 32.87 7.79 58.66
N GLU A 548 33.92 7.11 58.19
CA GLU A 548 34.98 6.34 58.88
C GLU A 548 34.62 4.98 59.51
N SER A 549 35.18 3.90 58.94
CA SER A 549 35.93 2.79 59.60
C SER A 549 36.06 1.58 58.65
N ARG A 550 37.03 0.65 58.75
CA ARG A 550 38.43 0.65 59.25
C ARG A 550 39.12 -0.61 58.66
N ALA A 551 40.42 -0.56 58.33
CA ALA A 551 41.11 -1.60 57.55
C ALA A 551 41.92 -2.63 58.38
N ALA A 552 42.22 -3.79 57.77
CA ALA A 552 43.39 -4.65 58.06
C ALA A 552 43.72 -5.62 56.88
N ASN A 553 45.02 -5.86 56.67
CA ASN A 553 45.69 -6.78 55.70
C ASN A 553 46.36 -7.95 56.50
N PRO A 554 47.27 -8.83 55.98
CA PRO A 554 47.92 -8.99 54.65
C PRO A 554 47.58 -10.37 53.99
N ASP A 555 48.34 -11.13 53.18
CA ASP A 555 49.75 -11.22 52.66
C ASP A 555 49.71 -12.20 51.43
N ASP A 556 50.69 -12.66 50.62
CA ASP A 556 52.13 -12.54 50.24
C ASP A 556 52.28 -13.38 48.91
N LYS A 557 53.33 -13.55 48.06
CA LYS A 557 54.72 -13.07 47.91
C LYS A 557 55.22 -13.20 46.44
N GLY A 558 55.98 -12.22 45.93
CA GLY A 558 56.98 -12.36 44.83
C GLY A 558 56.50 -12.71 43.40
N ASP A 559 57.32 -12.60 42.34
CA ASP A 559 58.61 -11.90 42.14
C ASP A 559 58.88 -11.73 40.61
N GLY A 560 59.85 -10.90 40.20
CA GLY A 560 60.44 -10.91 38.83
C GLY A 560 60.19 -9.69 37.92
N SER A 561 61.19 -8.79 37.83
CA SER A 561 61.33 -7.68 36.86
C SER A 561 62.44 -8.02 35.81
N PRO A 562 62.95 -7.15 34.88
CA PRO A 562 62.67 -5.73 34.63
C PRO A 562 62.61 -5.22 33.15
N GLU A 563 62.10 -3.98 33.02
CA GLU A 563 62.47 -2.84 32.13
C GLU A 563 63.11 -2.98 30.73
N THR A 564 62.52 -2.31 29.73
CA THR A 564 62.97 -1.05 29.05
C THR A 564 62.05 -0.78 27.83
N ARG A 565 61.36 0.35 27.59
CA ARG A 565 61.59 1.81 27.71
C ARG A 565 62.40 2.39 26.55
N GLU A 566 61.72 2.96 25.53
CA GLU A 566 61.88 4.36 25.05
C GLU A 566 60.95 4.75 23.87
N SER A 567 60.99 6.04 23.47
CA SER A 567 60.28 6.65 22.33
C SER A 567 61.10 7.88 21.86
N PRO A 568 60.98 8.37 20.60
CA PRO A 568 60.25 9.63 20.43
C PRO A 568 59.59 9.91 19.06
N THR A 569 59.00 11.11 18.97
CA THR A 569 58.14 11.73 17.95
C THR A 569 58.80 12.18 16.63
N ALA A 570 57.99 12.27 15.55
CA ALA A 570 57.93 13.40 14.57
C ALA A 570 56.94 13.12 13.39
N LYS A 571 56.60 14.05 12.48
CA LYS A 571 55.88 15.35 12.59
C LYS A 571 55.59 15.87 11.15
N LEU A 572 54.37 16.32 10.84
CA LEU A 572 53.98 17.02 9.57
C LEU A 572 54.08 16.14 8.28
N LYS A 573 53.54 16.48 7.09
CA LYS A 573 52.92 17.72 6.53
C LYS A 573 51.88 17.32 5.45
N GLY A 574 50.86 18.15 5.16
CA GLY A 574 49.79 17.81 4.19
C GLY A 574 49.77 18.61 2.89
N ILE A 575 49.32 17.97 1.78
CA ILE A 575 48.85 18.53 0.48
C ILE A 575 48.28 17.36 -0.38
N GLY A 576 47.35 17.53 -1.32
CA GLY A 576 46.49 18.69 -1.61
C GLY A 576 45.84 18.72 -3.02
N VAL A 577 44.50 18.75 -3.07
CA VAL A 577 43.64 19.33 -4.14
C VAL A 577 43.40 18.56 -5.49
N ARG A 578 42.11 18.53 -5.88
CA ARG A 578 41.48 18.45 -7.23
C ARG A 578 41.05 17.12 -7.90
N ARG A 579 39.84 17.23 -8.44
CA ARG A 579 39.14 16.41 -9.46
C ARG A 579 40.02 15.98 -10.64
N GLY A 580 39.77 14.77 -11.14
CA GLY A 580 40.02 14.37 -12.54
C GLY A 580 38.75 13.75 -13.14
N SER A 581 38.44 14.07 -14.39
CA SER A 581 37.41 13.38 -15.19
C SER A 581 38.12 12.48 -16.20
N GLY A 582 37.63 11.25 -16.39
CA GLY A 582 38.23 10.28 -17.30
C GLY A 582 37.17 9.37 -17.90
N GLY A 583 36.54 9.81 -18.99
CA GLY A 583 35.74 8.93 -19.84
C GLY A 583 36.64 8.23 -20.86
N SER A 584 36.58 6.90 -20.94
CA SER A 584 37.34 6.10 -21.90
C SER A 584 36.41 5.49 -22.95
N SER A 585 36.43 6.04 -24.16
CA SER A 585 35.86 5.40 -25.35
C SER A 585 36.65 4.16 -25.73
N LEU A 586 35.96 3.06 -26.06
CA LEU A 586 36.56 1.94 -26.79
C LEU A 586 35.80 1.74 -28.11
N SER A 587 36.56 1.61 -29.19
CA SER A 587 36.08 1.50 -30.57
C SER A 587 35.70 0.05 -30.92
N LEU A 588 34.86 -0.12 -31.95
CA LEU A 588 34.79 -1.38 -32.67
C LEU A 588 36.12 -1.58 -33.42
N ASP A 589 36.90 -2.59 -33.05
CA ASP A 589 37.66 -3.37 -34.03
C ASP A 589 38.09 -4.75 -33.47
N SER A 590 37.45 -5.84 -33.93
CA SER A 590 37.96 -7.23 -33.93
C SER A 590 36.85 -8.26 -34.24
N MET A 591 36.18 -8.17 -35.39
CA MET A 591 35.20 -9.19 -35.81
C MET A 591 35.84 -10.29 -36.68
N ARG A 592 36.73 -11.11 -36.10
CA ARG A 592 37.20 -12.38 -36.72
C ARG A 592 37.99 -13.26 -35.73
N GLU A 593 37.34 -14.29 -35.19
CA GLU A 593 37.72 -15.70 -35.32
C GLU A 593 36.74 -16.60 -34.54
N GLY A 594 36.44 -17.78 -35.08
CA GLY A 594 35.49 -18.71 -34.47
C GLY A 594 36.18 -19.89 -33.81
N LYS A 595 36.07 -19.99 -32.47
CA LYS A 595 36.30 -21.20 -31.66
C LYS A 595 35.31 -21.21 -30.50
N GLY A 596 34.79 -22.40 -30.15
CA GLY A 596 33.81 -22.57 -29.08
C GLY A 596 34.38 -23.31 -27.86
N ILE A 597 33.46 -23.87 -27.06
CA ILE A 597 33.70 -24.72 -25.87
C ILE A 597 34.19 -23.96 -24.62
N SER A 598 33.31 -23.81 -23.63
CA SER A 598 33.38 -24.61 -22.38
C SER A 598 32.27 -24.23 -21.40
N LEU A 599 31.71 -25.22 -20.69
CA LEU A 599 30.77 -25.03 -19.58
C LEU A 599 31.53 -25.26 -18.26
N GLY A 600 31.93 -24.18 -17.60
CA GLY A 600 32.66 -24.23 -16.33
C GLY A 600 31.73 -24.47 -15.13
N THR A 601 31.83 -25.64 -14.51
CA THR A 601 31.12 -25.98 -13.27
C THR A 601 31.91 -25.55 -12.03
N SER A 602 31.44 -24.52 -11.33
CA SER A 602 32.04 -24.06 -10.06
C SER A 602 31.57 -24.92 -8.88
N LYS A 603 32.50 -25.68 -8.27
CA LYS A 603 32.27 -26.43 -7.01
C LYS A 603 31.93 -25.51 -5.84
N ALA A 604 31.16 -26.04 -4.89
CA ALA A 604 30.94 -25.40 -3.60
C ALA A 604 32.06 -25.70 -2.58
N LEU A 605 32.28 -24.72 -1.71
CA LEU A 605 32.87 -24.82 -0.36
C LEU A 605 31.79 -24.18 0.55
N GLY A 606 31.39 -24.69 1.71
CA GLY A 606 32.11 -25.53 2.66
C GLY A 606 32.88 -24.62 3.64
N GLY A 607 32.50 -24.45 4.91
CA GLY A 607 31.34 -24.95 5.66
C GLY A 607 31.59 -24.77 7.16
N VAL A 608 30.56 -24.52 7.98
CA VAL A 608 30.69 -24.32 9.44
C VAL A 608 29.74 -25.25 10.20
N VAL A 609 30.18 -25.72 11.38
CA VAL A 609 29.61 -26.88 12.10
C VAL A 609 28.95 -26.48 13.42
N THR A 610 27.78 -27.07 13.70
CA THR A 610 27.24 -27.22 15.07
C THR A 610 26.85 -28.68 15.31
N LYS A 611 27.19 -29.25 16.47
CA LYS A 611 27.00 -30.68 16.82
C LYS A 611 25.84 -30.90 17.78
N SER A 612 24.87 -31.76 17.41
CA SER A 612 24.03 -32.58 18.30
C SER A 612 23.09 -33.45 17.45
N GLY A 613 22.92 -34.77 17.64
CA GLY A 613 23.60 -35.73 18.52
C GLY A 613 22.62 -36.60 19.32
N ILE A 614 22.70 -37.94 19.15
CA ILE A 614 21.94 -39.02 19.84
C ILE A 614 20.43 -39.06 19.49
N ASP A 615 19.81 -40.19 19.12
CA ASP A 615 20.26 -41.46 18.51
C ASP A 615 19.07 -42.05 17.73
N ALA A 616 19.30 -42.98 16.79
CA ALA A 616 18.24 -43.73 16.11
C ALA A 616 18.65 -45.19 15.85
N LYS A 617 17.87 -46.16 16.36
CA LYS A 617 18.05 -47.60 16.16
C LYS A 617 16.72 -48.28 15.86
N GLY A 618 16.66 -49.12 14.81
CA GLY A 618 15.38 -49.71 14.39
C GLY A 618 15.38 -50.70 13.22
N LEU A 619 16.32 -51.66 13.19
CA LEU A 619 16.36 -52.83 12.27
C LEU A 619 16.48 -52.55 10.74
N GLY A 620 16.73 -53.63 9.99
CA GLY A 620 16.81 -53.68 8.52
C GLY A 620 16.99 -55.13 8.01
N ASN A 621 17.07 -55.31 6.68
CA ASN A 621 17.24 -56.58 5.93
C ASN A 621 16.07 -57.60 6.02
N ALA A 622 15.79 -58.45 5.02
CA ALA A 622 16.18 -58.52 3.60
C ALA A 622 15.27 -59.52 2.82
N GLY A 623 15.41 -59.61 1.48
CA GLY A 623 14.63 -60.51 0.60
C GLY A 623 13.37 -59.86 0.02
N GLY A 624 12.85 -60.18 -1.18
CA GLY A 624 12.93 -61.42 -1.98
C GLY A 624 11.59 -62.17 -1.86
N GLU A 625 10.87 -62.59 -2.91
CA GLU A 625 11.20 -62.86 -4.32
C GLU A 625 9.96 -62.67 -5.26
N GLU A 626 9.98 -63.12 -6.52
CA GLU A 626 8.92 -62.92 -7.52
C GLU A 626 7.71 -63.88 -7.40
N THR A 627 6.53 -63.48 -7.93
CA THR A 627 5.71 -64.40 -8.75
C THR A 627 4.81 -63.66 -9.77
N LYS A 628 4.51 -64.32 -10.89
CA LYS A 628 3.57 -63.91 -11.97
C LYS A 628 2.64 -65.08 -12.34
N ILE A 629 1.76 -64.88 -13.33
CA ILE A 629 0.79 -65.83 -13.94
C ILE A 629 -0.60 -65.79 -13.24
N GLY A 630 -1.76 -65.79 -13.92
CA GLY A 630 -2.00 -65.88 -15.37
C GLY A 630 -3.43 -65.56 -15.83
N LYS A 631 -3.69 -65.70 -17.15
CA LYS A 631 -4.93 -65.29 -17.85
C LYS A 631 -6.02 -66.38 -17.84
N LYS A 632 -7.33 -66.02 -17.80
CA LYS A 632 -8.29 -66.24 -18.94
C LYS A 632 -9.80 -65.94 -18.70
N LYS A 633 -10.44 -65.57 -19.83
CA LYS A 633 -11.84 -65.79 -20.28
C LYS A 633 -13.01 -64.93 -19.72
N LYS A 634 -13.87 -64.53 -20.67
CA LYS A 634 -15.22 -63.95 -20.51
C LYS A 634 -16.27 -65.07 -20.27
N ARG A 635 -17.41 -64.72 -19.66
CA ARG A 635 -18.75 -65.11 -20.15
C ARG A 635 -19.79 -64.03 -19.79
N VAL A 636 -20.97 -64.09 -20.39
CA VAL A 636 -22.05 -63.09 -20.31
C VAL A 636 -23.34 -63.81 -19.91
N THR A 637 -24.14 -63.21 -19.01
CA THR A 637 -25.56 -63.54 -18.81
C THR A 637 -26.33 -62.36 -18.20
N VAL A 638 -27.19 -61.75 -19.02
CA VAL A 638 -28.60 -61.34 -18.79
C VAL A 638 -29.05 -60.95 -17.36
N ALA A 639 -29.47 -59.68 -17.23
CA ALA A 639 -30.77 -59.10 -16.76
C ALA A 639 -31.77 -59.97 -15.94
N PRO A 640 -32.71 -59.39 -15.14
CA PRO A 640 -33.22 -58.01 -15.17
C PRO A 640 -32.31 -56.96 -14.53
#